data_AF-A0A934YJG1-F1
#
_entry.id   AF-A0A934YJG1-F1
#
_cell.length_a   1.000
_cell.length_b   1.000
_cell.length_c   1.000
_cell.angle_alpha   90.00
_cell.angle_beta   90.00
_cell.angle_gamma   90.00
#
_symmetry.space_group_name_H-M   'P 1'
#
loop_
_entity.id
_entity.type
_entity.pdbx_description
1 polymer ?
#
loop_
_entity_poly.entity_id
_entity_poly.type
_entity_poly.pdbx_seq_one_letter_code
_entity_poly.pdbx_strand_id
1 'polypeptide(L)'
;MPTWPKVVKVSALFGAFGVAAVLALRFHGGGLWHGLAPASAASVSHTAQNYDLTQLKVVNEVLKTIRDRYVDPKRAKPKDMLLSALNFVQRDVAQVIVLYEEGAPTVKVRVDTQEKEFRVDNVLGPWDVSARLRDVFAFIQEGLRGTEVDLRQVEYAACNGMLHTLDPHSVLLSPEAYKEMNLSTSGQFGGLGIVISIRDQQLTVMNPMPNTPAGRAGVRRHDRIMKIGNESTLNMGLNEAVQHLRGAPGSKVSVWIHRDGADGWPGMKEFVLTRETIKVASVESRLLDGGIGYVRLKQFQANTAADLEKALGELKKSGELKGLVLDLRGNPGGLLDQSARVVDKFIASGPIVATVGNAPEDREEKVAHAPGTEPNYPIAILVSGNSASASEIVAGAMKNHDRAILIGETTFGKGSVQLVFPDLPDKAALKLTIAQYLTEPGDISIQGTGVTPDIELDPMTADLQEMDLTVDQGGTKERDLARSLSNARIREGQKPAELVRYNLPQKERQELRERGGDPDDTFALDFPIRFARDVVAKVPAGKRLEQVRAAKALVAEARSAEIAKVAQDLQALGIDWADAPADVPQASAPAAPPAVDVKVETDRPNNEGVPGEPMALKLTVTNKGKEPLYRLAAMTKSDNPMFDNKELVVGKLEPGKSRTVTAPLGWCETEGRKAGSTAPLPKDAPRVCRIPRDALSRADGIRVRFDEARGRVPAPAELRVGVKGLERPVFAYSYQVVDNRKGNGDGRVQKGEDVTMYVTVTNVGRGRSYETQANLRNLSGDGLLLREGRFDVSNLKPGESRKLSFTFEVREALADTEAKVELSIGDRDLRENTVEKVRIPIAPAASLTPAQGAVKGKAQGAALLESPDGGARVIGRLPSGVAASVTAVMGEYKKVTLSEGRFAFVRAAEVDGGGNPAAHVPYDEELQRFPPAIELGDPALATRDTHFVLKGTASDTVRLLDAYVVVGSRKVYYRSNRNGPDPKKMTFEADIPLRPGVNVIAVIARENPDTVGRRLFVVRRDGPNGELLATPKTDEDEAGGDD
;
A
#
# COMPACT_ATOMS: atom_id res chain seq x y z
N MET A 1 -21.05 40.65 26.02
CA MET A 1 -21.47 39.94 27.26
C MET A 1 -22.97 39.71 27.15
N PRO A 2 -23.47 38.48 27.40
CA PRO A 2 -23.36 37.82 28.70
C PRO A 2 -22.54 36.53 28.67
N THR A 3 -22.02 36.25 29.85
CA THR A 3 -21.12 35.18 30.29
C THR A 3 -21.79 33.81 30.27
N TRP A 4 -21.25 32.86 29.50
CA TRP A 4 -21.54 31.43 29.63
C TRP A 4 -20.28 30.67 30.09
N PRO A 5 -20.39 29.68 31.00
CA PRO A 5 -19.27 29.24 31.83
C PRO A 5 -18.27 28.35 31.08
N LYS A 6 -16.97 28.65 31.25
CA LYS A 6 -15.81 27.96 30.64
C LYS A 6 -15.50 26.55 31.19
N VAL A 7 -16.47 25.76 31.65
CA VAL A 7 -16.18 24.53 32.42
C VAL A 7 -16.69 23.21 31.80
N VAL A 8 -17.24 23.19 30.57
CA VAL A 8 -17.73 21.91 29.95
C VAL A 8 -17.12 21.62 28.56
N LYS A 9 -15.87 22.03 28.29
CA LYS A 9 -15.14 21.65 27.05
C LYS A 9 -13.72 21.11 27.31
N VAL A 10 -13.55 20.24 28.31
CA VAL A 10 -12.23 19.59 28.60
C VAL A 10 -12.14 18.17 27.98
N SER A 11 -12.69 17.99 26.79
CA SER A 11 -12.38 16.84 25.95
C SER A 11 -12.40 17.25 24.49
N ALA A 12 -11.71 18.35 24.16
CA ALA A 12 -11.24 18.54 22.79
C ALA A 12 -10.21 17.43 22.56
N LEU A 13 -10.60 16.39 21.81
CA LEU A 13 -9.77 15.23 21.50
C LEU A 13 -8.46 15.71 20.84
N PHE A 14 -7.36 15.74 21.62
CA PHE A 14 -6.02 15.85 21.08
C PHE A 14 -5.76 14.63 20.18
N GLY A 15 -5.38 14.91 18.93
CA GLY A 15 -5.49 13.97 17.81
C GLY A 15 -4.57 12.75 17.88
N ALA A 16 -4.87 11.80 16.99
CA ALA A 16 -4.10 10.59 16.73
C ALA A 16 -2.83 10.89 15.90
N PHE A 17 -1.67 11.03 16.54
CA PHE A 17 -0.46 11.41 15.80
C PHE A 17 0.13 10.29 14.93
N GLY A 18 0.06 9.03 15.41
CA GLY A 18 0.74 7.90 14.76
C GLY A 18 0.01 7.30 13.55
N VAL A 19 -1.32 7.45 13.49
CA VAL A 19 -2.08 7.06 12.29
C VAL A 19 -1.63 7.91 11.10
N ALA A 20 -1.26 9.17 11.30
CA ALA A 20 -0.84 10.08 10.23
C ALA A 20 0.51 9.70 9.57
N ALA A 21 1.50 9.13 10.26
CA ALA A 21 2.75 8.68 9.63
C ALA A 21 2.52 7.40 8.80
N VAL A 22 1.70 6.47 9.31
CA VAL A 22 1.26 5.27 8.57
C VAL A 22 0.37 5.67 7.39
N LEU A 23 -0.51 6.67 7.54
CA LEU A 23 -1.32 7.21 6.47
C LEU A 23 -0.46 8.00 5.48
N ALA A 24 0.56 8.76 5.89
CA ALA A 24 1.49 9.40 4.97
C ALA A 24 2.25 8.32 4.18
N LEU A 25 2.76 7.27 4.82
CA LEU A 25 3.42 6.16 4.13
C LEU A 25 2.45 5.27 3.31
N ARG A 26 1.16 5.15 3.66
CA ARG A 26 0.16 4.35 2.91
C ARG A 26 -0.61 5.14 1.84
N PHE A 27 -0.84 6.44 2.06
CA PHE A 27 -1.61 7.33 1.18
C PHE A 27 -0.74 8.34 0.42
N HIS A 28 0.46 8.71 0.90
CA HIS A 28 1.48 9.38 0.08
C HIS A 28 2.50 8.37 -0.48
N GLY A 29 2.83 7.31 0.27
CA GLY A 29 3.63 6.17 -0.21
C GLY A 29 2.79 5.10 -0.91
N GLY A 30 1.70 5.48 -1.57
CA GLY A 30 1.09 4.68 -2.61
C GLY A 30 2.03 4.63 -3.81
N GLY A 31 3.21 3.98 -3.63
CA GLY A 31 4.33 4.05 -4.55
C GLY A 31 3.87 3.79 -5.96
N LEU A 32 4.40 4.55 -6.94
CA LEU A 32 4.21 4.53 -8.40
C LEU A 32 2.84 4.02 -8.92
N TRP A 33 2.47 2.80 -8.58
CA TRP A 33 1.29 2.01 -8.90
C TRP A 33 -0.05 2.53 -8.35
N HIS A 34 -0.12 3.20 -7.19
CA HIS A 34 -1.41 3.69 -6.67
C HIS A 34 -1.92 4.93 -7.43
N GLY A 35 -1.01 5.78 -7.92
CA GLY A 35 -1.34 6.87 -8.85
C GLY A 35 -1.73 6.40 -10.27
N LEU A 36 -1.48 5.12 -10.57
CA LEU A 36 -1.84 4.46 -11.85
C LEU A 36 -3.11 3.59 -11.72
N ALA A 37 -3.77 3.61 -10.56
CA ALA A 37 -5.09 3.05 -10.40
C ALA A 37 -6.11 3.91 -11.17
N PRO A 38 -7.14 3.31 -11.81
CA PRO A 38 -8.20 4.10 -12.43
C PRO A 38 -8.84 5.03 -11.40
N ALA A 39 -9.24 6.22 -11.87
CA ALA A 39 -9.92 7.24 -11.08
C ALA A 39 -11.08 6.61 -10.29
N SER A 40 -10.90 6.45 -8.97
CA SER A 40 -11.73 5.58 -8.11
C SER A 40 -12.88 6.32 -7.42
N ALA A 41 -13.31 7.47 -7.94
CA ALA A 41 -14.50 8.16 -7.44
C ALA A 41 -15.81 7.33 -7.59
N ALA A 42 -15.74 6.14 -8.21
CA ALA A 42 -16.84 5.20 -8.37
C ALA A 42 -16.84 4.10 -7.28
N SER A 43 -16.95 4.48 -6.00
CA SER A 43 -17.41 3.52 -4.98
C SER A 43 -18.87 3.80 -4.67
N VAL A 44 -19.71 2.81 -4.97
CA VAL A 44 -21.17 2.88 -4.90
C VAL A 44 -21.59 3.03 -3.44
N SER A 45 -21.81 4.27 -3.00
CA SER A 45 -22.55 4.51 -1.76
C SER A 45 -24.04 4.41 -2.05
N HIS A 46 -24.71 3.53 -1.32
CA HIS A 46 -26.16 3.37 -1.30
C HIS A 46 -26.82 4.61 -0.69
N THR A 47 -26.91 5.68 -1.46
CA THR A 47 -27.96 6.72 -1.43
C THR A 47 -27.47 7.85 -2.33
N ALA A 48 -28.06 7.99 -3.52
CA ALA A 48 -27.99 9.23 -4.28
C ALA A 48 -28.75 10.31 -3.48
N GLN A 49 -28.10 10.89 -2.47
CA GLN A 49 -28.50 12.21 -2.02
C GLN A 49 -28.10 13.19 -3.13
N ASN A 50 -28.99 14.11 -3.49
CA ASN A 50 -28.68 15.23 -4.37
C ASN A 50 -27.58 16.08 -3.71
N TYR A 51 -26.32 15.76 -3.97
CA TYR A 51 -25.17 16.54 -3.52
C TYR A 51 -24.96 17.68 -4.51
N ASP A 52 -24.97 18.91 -4.02
CA ASP A 52 -24.78 20.12 -4.83
C ASP A 52 -23.39 20.70 -4.55
N LEU A 53 -22.47 20.51 -5.50
CA LEU A 53 -21.10 20.99 -5.44
C LEU A 53 -21.02 22.51 -5.28
N THR A 54 -22.01 23.27 -5.74
CA THR A 54 -21.96 24.74 -5.70
C THR A 54 -22.14 25.30 -4.29
N GLN A 55 -22.63 24.49 -3.35
CA GLN A 55 -22.78 24.87 -1.95
C GLN A 55 -21.44 24.90 -1.19
N LEU A 56 -20.44 24.13 -1.65
CA LEU A 56 -19.10 24.09 -1.06
C LEU A 56 -19.12 23.84 0.45
N LYS A 57 -19.98 22.93 0.91
CA LYS A 57 -20.27 22.72 2.34
C LYS A 57 -19.00 22.41 3.12
N VAL A 58 -18.13 21.58 2.56
CA VAL A 58 -16.89 21.11 3.20
C VAL A 58 -15.74 22.03 2.88
N VAL A 59 -15.61 22.47 1.62
CA VAL A 59 -14.56 23.40 1.18
C VAL A 59 -14.54 24.67 2.03
N ASN A 60 -15.69 25.27 2.33
CA ASN A 60 -15.77 26.51 3.09
C ASN A 60 -15.30 26.33 4.54
N GLU A 61 -15.71 25.25 5.22
CA GLU A 61 -15.25 24.99 6.59
C GLU A 61 -13.76 24.61 6.61
N VAL A 62 -13.26 23.90 5.59
CA VAL A 62 -11.82 23.61 5.45
C VAL A 62 -11.02 24.90 5.29
N LEU A 63 -11.38 25.78 4.35
CA LEU A 63 -10.69 27.06 4.12
C LEU A 63 -10.70 27.97 5.35
N LYS A 64 -11.85 28.06 6.03
CA LYS A 64 -11.99 28.78 7.29
C LYS A 64 -11.08 28.23 8.38
N THR A 65 -11.05 26.91 8.54
CA THR A 65 -10.22 26.26 9.57
C THR A 65 -8.73 26.40 9.26
N ILE A 66 -8.32 26.33 7.98
CA ILE A 66 -6.94 26.61 7.56
C ILE A 66 -6.54 28.03 7.96
N ARG A 67 -7.35 29.02 7.58
CA ARG A 67 -7.09 30.44 7.91
C ARG A 67 -6.97 30.65 9.43
N ASP A 68 -7.85 30.02 10.21
CA ASP A 68 -7.99 30.30 11.64
C ASP A 68 -7.03 29.49 12.51
N ARG A 69 -6.56 28.32 12.05
CA ARG A 69 -5.90 27.32 12.90
C ARG A 69 -4.62 26.73 12.34
N TYR A 70 -4.29 26.94 11.06
CA TYR A 70 -3.10 26.31 10.49
C TYR A 70 -1.81 26.88 11.09
N VAL A 71 -0.83 26.00 11.35
CA VAL A 71 0.41 26.35 12.08
C VAL A 71 1.30 27.35 11.36
N ASP A 72 1.32 27.34 10.03
CA ASP A 72 2.18 28.21 9.20
C ASP A 72 1.36 28.92 8.12
N PRO A 73 0.74 30.08 8.43
CA PRO A 73 -0.11 30.80 7.49
C PRO A 73 0.58 31.18 6.16
N LYS A 74 1.92 31.26 6.12
CA LYS A 74 2.67 31.63 4.91
C LYS A 74 2.63 30.54 3.83
N ARG A 75 2.38 29.29 4.23
CA ARG A 75 2.21 28.15 3.31
C ARG A 75 0.82 28.10 2.69
N ALA A 76 -0.17 28.76 3.29
CA ALA A 76 -1.53 28.83 2.75
C ALA A 76 -1.60 29.82 1.57
N LYS A 77 -1.10 29.40 0.40
CA LYS A 77 -1.08 30.18 -0.85
C LYS A 77 -2.36 29.92 -1.66
N PRO A 78 -3.31 30.88 -1.75
CA PRO A 78 -4.64 30.61 -2.31
C PRO A 78 -4.64 30.12 -3.76
N LYS A 79 -3.82 30.71 -4.64
CA LYS A 79 -3.71 30.27 -6.03
C LYS A 79 -3.21 28.82 -6.14
N ASP A 80 -2.18 28.46 -5.40
CA ASP A 80 -1.59 27.11 -5.40
C ASP A 80 -2.59 26.09 -4.85
N MET A 81 -3.32 26.44 -3.78
CA MET A 81 -4.39 25.61 -3.24
C MET A 81 -5.49 25.34 -4.26
N LEU A 82 -5.93 26.35 -5.01
CA LEU A 82 -6.92 26.18 -6.07
C LEU A 82 -6.40 25.25 -7.18
N LEU A 83 -5.19 25.49 -7.69
CA LEU A 83 -4.62 24.68 -8.77
C LEU A 83 -4.41 23.23 -8.33
N SER A 84 -3.92 23.00 -7.12
CA SER A 84 -3.78 21.66 -6.54
C SER A 84 -5.12 20.97 -6.32
N ALA A 85 -6.15 21.71 -5.86
CA ALA A 85 -7.51 21.19 -5.74
C ALA A 85 -8.05 20.68 -7.07
N LEU A 86 -7.90 21.47 -8.13
CA LEU A 86 -8.29 21.08 -9.48
C LEU A 86 -7.46 19.89 -10.00
N ASN A 87 -6.17 19.84 -9.67
CA ASN A 87 -5.30 18.72 -10.02
C ASN A 87 -5.76 17.40 -9.37
N PHE A 88 -6.12 17.42 -8.09
CA PHE A 88 -6.66 16.24 -7.40
C PHE A 88 -8.02 15.83 -7.96
N VAL A 89 -8.89 16.78 -8.32
CA VAL A 89 -10.17 16.48 -8.99
C VAL A 89 -9.94 15.78 -10.32
N GLN A 90 -9.04 16.26 -11.19
CA GLN A 90 -8.79 15.56 -12.46
C GLN A 90 -8.15 14.19 -12.25
N ARG A 91 -7.33 14.00 -11.21
CA ARG A 91 -6.76 12.69 -10.90
C ARG A 91 -7.86 11.68 -10.53
N ASP A 92 -8.79 12.10 -9.68
CA ASP A 92 -9.80 11.22 -9.10
C ASP A 92 -11.09 11.12 -9.94
N VAL A 93 -11.29 12.01 -10.92
CA VAL A 93 -12.43 12.02 -11.84
C VAL A 93 -11.93 11.90 -13.29
N ALA A 94 -12.15 10.73 -13.91
CA ALA A 94 -11.65 10.44 -15.25
C ALA A 94 -12.10 11.44 -16.32
N GLN A 95 -13.36 11.89 -16.28
CA GLN A 95 -13.95 12.81 -17.26
C GLN A 95 -13.43 14.24 -17.18
N VAL A 96 -12.70 14.60 -16.11
CA VAL A 96 -12.19 15.94 -15.88
C VAL A 96 -10.72 16.00 -16.26
N ILE A 97 -10.31 16.98 -17.05
CA ILE A 97 -8.90 17.34 -17.26
C ILE A 97 -8.71 18.84 -17.04
N VAL A 98 -7.59 19.19 -16.41
CA VAL A 98 -7.22 20.56 -16.06
C VAL A 98 -5.90 20.87 -16.74
N LEU A 99 -5.94 21.83 -17.66
CA LEU A 99 -4.78 22.28 -18.42
C LEU A 99 -4.39 23.67 -17.92
N TYR A 100 -3.23 23.74 -17.28
CA TYR A 100 -2.63 24.97 -16.76
C TYR A 100 -1.18 25.04 -17.20
N GLU A 101 -0.81 26.15 -17.82
CA GLU A 101 0.56 26.53 -18.08
C GLU A 101 1.07 27.39 -16.91
N GLU A 102 2.30 27.15 -16.47
CA GLU A 102 2.86 27.89 -15.36
C GLU A 102 2.91 29.40 -15.66
N GLY A 103 2.50 30.22 -14.70
CA GLY A 103 2.39 31.67 -14.87
C GLY A 103 1.16 32.16 -15.65
N ALA A 104 0.37 31.28 -16.29
CA ALA A 104 -0.79 31.69 -17.05
C ALA A 104 -1.87 32.36 -16.16
N PRO A 105 -2.64 33.34 -16.71
CA PRO A 105 -3.69 34.01 -15.95
C PRO A 105 -4.98 33.17 -15.84
N THR A 106 -5.13 32.15 -16.67
CA THR A 106 -6.30 31.28 -16.75
C THR A 106 -5.93 29.82 -16.63
N VAL A 107 -6.89 29.01 -16.19
CA VAL A 107 -6.87 27.55 -16.26
C VAL A 107 -8.00 27.08 -17.16
N LYS A 108 -7.71 26.11 -18.01
CA LYS A 108 -8.69 25.49 -18.89
C LYS A 108 -9.16 24.18 -18.27
N VAL A 109 -10.45 24.08 -18.01
CA VAL A 109 -11.08 22.88 -17.46
C VAL A 109 -11.96 22.28 -18.54
N ARG A 110 -11.75 20.99 -18.82
CA ARG A 110 -12.61 20.22 -19.71
C ARG A 110 -13.27 19.10 -18.93
N VAL A 111 -14.57 18.95 -19.15
CA VAL A 111 -15.41 17.90 -18.55
C VAL A 111 -16.13 17.20 -19.70
N ASP A 112 -15.75 15.96 -19.95
CA ASP A 112 -16.24 15.19 -21.09
C ASP A 112 -15.93 15.93 -22.42
N THR A 113 -16.96 16.39 -23.15
CA THR A 113 -16.82 17.13 -24.42
C THR A 113 -16.86 18.64 -24.25
N GLN A 114 -17.17 19.14 -23.05
CA GLN A 114 -17.32 20.57 -22.77
C GLN A 114 -16.00 21.14 -22.23
N GLU A 115 -15.66 22.36 -22.64
CA GLU A 115 -14.46 23.06 -22.17
C GLU A 115 -14.79 24.50 -21.79
N LYS A 116 -14.18 24.98 -20.70
CA LYS A 116 -14.32 26.36 -20.25
C LYS A 116 -13.04 26.84 -19.58
N GLU A 117 -12.71 28.10 -19.81
CA GLU A 117 -11.58 28.77 -19.17
C GLU A 117 -12.02 29.57 -17.94
N PHE A 118 -11.17 29.58 -16.92
CA PHE A 118 -11.41 30.23 -15.64
C PHE A 118 -10.18 31.05 -15.25
N ARG A 119 -10.38 32.30 -14.82
CA ARG A 119 -9.28 33.14 -14.31
C ARG A 119 -8.77 32.64 -12.96
N VAL A 120 -7.45 32.56 -12.81
CA VAL A 120 -6.76 32.13 -11.58
C VAL A 120 -5.76 33.16 -11.07
N ASP A 121 -5.46 34.19 -11.87
CA ASP A 121 -4.60 35.32 -11.49
C ASP A 121 -5.21 36.22 -10.40
N ASN A 122 -6.54 36.22 -10.27
CA ASN A 122 -7.27 37.03 -9.31
C ASN A 122 -7.57 36.32 -7.98
N VAL A 123 -6.91 35.19 -7.69
CA VAL A 123 -7.13 34.39 -6.48
C VAL A 123 -6.11 34.78 -5.43
N LEU A 124 -6.47 35.74 -4.58
CA LEU A 124 -5.55 36.40 -3.63
C LEU A 124 -5.80 35.97 -2.18
N GLY A 125 -7.01 35.53 -1.85
CA GLY A 125 -7.41 35.10 -0.52
C GLY A 125 -8.18 33.77 -0.51
N PRO A 126 -8.38 33.16 0.68
CA PRO A 126 -9.12 31.91 0.83
C PRO A 126 -10.54 31.96 0.25
N TRP A 127 -11.22 33.11 0.35
CA TRP A 127 -12.58 33.26 -0.17
C TRP A 127 -12.63 33.39 -1.69
N ASP A 128 -11.55 33.83 -2.33
CA ASP A 128 -11.42 33.79 -3.79
C ASP A 128 -11.29 32.35 -4.29
N VAL A 129 -10.62 31.48 -3.52
CA VAL A 129 -10.58 30.03 -3.80
C VAL A 129 -11.99 29.44 -3.76
N SER A 130 -12.77 29.73 -2.70
CA SER A 130 -14.17 29.31 -2.61
C SER A 130 -15.00 29.84 -3.78
N ALA A 131 -14.91 31.14 -4.09
CA ALA A 131 -15.63 31.73 -5.20
C ALA A 131 -15.29 31.06 -6.54
N ARG A 132 -14.00 30.84 -6.80
CA ARG A 132 -13.55 30.24 -8.06
C ARG A 132 -13.87 28.75 -8.15
N LEU A 133 -13.74 28.00 -7.05
CA LEU A 133 -14.18 26.61 -7.00
C LEU A 133 -15.68 26.50 -7.25
N ARG A 134 -16.51 27.42 -6.74
CA ARG A 134 -17.96 27.41 -7.02
C ARG A 134 -18.24 27.51 -8.52
N ASP A 135 -17.56 28.42 -9.22
CA ASP A 135 -17.72 28.59 -10.67
C ASP A 135 -17.30 27.34 -11.45
N VAL A 136 -16.14 26.77 -11.08
CA VAL A 136 -15.61 25.56 -11.74
C VAL A 136 -16.49 24.36 -11.41
N PHE A 137 -16.95 24.23 -10.19
CA PHE A 137 -17.81 23.14 -9.72
C PHE A 137 -19.19 23.18 -10.33
N ALA A 138 -19.76 24.36 -10.58
CA ALA A 138 -21.00 24.48 -11.35
C ALA A 138 -20.82 23.88 -12.76
N PHE A 139 -19.69 24.15 -13.40
CA PHE A 139 -19.35 23.58 -14.70
C PHE A 139 -19.10 22.07 -14.64
N ILE A 140 -18.37 21.59 -13.63
CA ILE A 140 -18.13 20.15 -13.41
C ILE A 140 -19.43 19.40 -13.13
N GLN A 141 -20.27 19.92 -12.24
CA GLN A 141 -21.56 19.31 -11.88
C GLN A 141 -22.46 19.14 -13.10
N GLU A 142 -22.58 20.18 -13.94
CA GLU A 142 -23.39 20.09 -15.16
C GLU A 142 -22.78 19.10 -16.16
N GLY A 143 -21.45 19.13 -16.34
CA GLY A 143 -20.75 18.20 -17.24
C GLY A 143 -20.80 16.73 -16.80
N LEU A 144 -20.94 16.47 -15.50
CA LEU A 144 -21.06 15.13 -14.92
C LEU A 144 -22.51 14.66 -14.76
N ARG A 145 -23.50 15.46 -15.18
CA ARG A 145 -24.91 15.10 -15.06
C ARG A 145 -25.23 13.80 -15.81
N GLY A 146 -25.89 12.88 -15.12
CA GLY A 146 -26.22 11.55 -15.66
C GLY A 146 -25.04 10.58 -15.73
N THR A 147 -23.90 10.92 -15.13
CA THR A 147 -22.82 9.97 -14.84
C THR A 147 -23.01 9.34 -13.46
N GLU A 148 -22.26 8.27 -13.19
CA GLU A 148 -22.26 7.57 -11.90
C GLU A 148 -21.27 8.12 -10.87
N VAL A 149 -20.63 9.26 -11.15
CA VAL A 149 -19.66 9.89 -10.26
C VAL A 149 -20.37 10.45 -9.02
N ASP A 150 -19.91 10.07 -7.82
CA ASP A 150 -20.36 10.69 -6.58
C ASP A 150 -19.76 12.10 -6.45
N LEU A 151 -20.61 13.12 -6.59
CA LEU A 151 -20.22 14.53 -6.50
C LEU A 151 -19.61 14.88 -5.14
N ARG A 152 -19.94 14.17 -4.05
CA ARG A 152 -19.28 14.38 -2.75
C ARG A 152 -17.78 14.09 -2.84
N GLN A 153 -17.39 13.04 -3.58
CA GLN A 153 -15.98 12.68 -3.74
C GLN A 153 -15.20 13.73 -4.52
N VAL A 154 -15.85 14.45 -5.44
CA VAL A 154 -15.25 15.58 -6.17
C VAL A 154 -14.86 16.70 -5.21
N GLU A 155 -15.76 17.06 -4.28
CA GLU A 155 -15.44 18.08 -3.26
C GLU A 155 -14.34 17.59 -2.31
N TYR A 156 -14.36 16.32 -1.91
CA TYR A 156 -13.34 15.76 -1.02
C TYR A 156 -11.95 15.72 -1.67
N ALA A 157 -11.88 15.35 -2.96
CA ALA A 157 -10.65 15.38 -3.73
C ALA A 157 -10.07 16.80 -3.79
N ALA A 158 -10.92 17.81 -4.04
CA ALA A 158 -10.50 19.21 -4.03
C ALA A 158 -9.99 19.67 -2.65
N CYS A 159 -10.68 19.33 -1.56
CA CYS A 159 -10.23 19.62 -0.20
C CYS A 159 -8.86 19.01 0.08
N ASN A 160 -8.64 17.75 -0.30
CA ASN A 160 -7.35 17.09 -0.11
C ASN A 160 -6.26 17.68 -0.99
N GLY A 161 -6.56 18.12 -2.22
CA GLY A 161 -5.63 18.87 -3.04
C GLY A 161 -5.21 20.20 -2.41
N MET A 162 -6.15 20.95 -1.82
CA MET A 162 -5.83 22.17 -1.06
C MET A 162 -4.92 21.87 0.13
N LEU A 163 -5.28 20.87 0.96
CA LEU A 163 -4.52 20.52 2.17
C LEU A 163 -3.12 19.99 1.85
N HIS A 164 -2.94 19.31 0.71
CA HIS A 164 -1.65 18.79 0.26
C HIS A 164 -0.61 19.89 0.03
N THR A 165 -1.04 21.11 -0.29
CA THR A 165 -0.12 22.26 -0.46
C THR A 165 0.49 22.75 0.86
N LEU A 166 -0.10 22.36 1.99
CA LEU A 166 0.28 22.86 3.31
C LEU A 166 1.41 22.00 3.91
N ASP A 167 1.12 20.72 4.12
CA ASP A 167 2.02 19.73 4.73
C ASP A 167 1.54 18.29 4.44
N PRO A 168 2.38 17.24 4.66
CA PRO A 168 2.01 15.86 4.36
C PRO A 168 1.03 15.21 5.36
N HIS A 169 0.65 15.90 6.45
CA HIS A 169 -0.15 15.33 7.53
C HIS A 169 -1.60 15.84 7.55
N SER A 170 -1.87 16.99 6.93
CA SER A 170 -3.18 17.62 6.86
C SER A 170 -4.05 16.95 5.80
N VAL A 171 -5.25 16.47 6.19
CA VAL A 171 -6.12 15.68 5.32
C VAL A 171 -7.58 15.76 5.74
N LEU A 172 -8.49 15.74 4.76
CA LEU A 172 -9.91 15.50 4.96
C LEU A 172 -10.17 13.98 5.05
N LEU A 173 -10.72 13.55 6.17
CA LEU A 173 -11.10 12.16 6.41
C LEU A 173 -12.55 11.96 6.00
N SER A 174 -12.80 10.95 5.16
CA SER A 174 -14.17 10.45 4.95
C SER A 174 -14.76 9.94 6.28
N PRO A 175 -16.09 9.81 6.40
CA PRO A 175 -16.72 9.27 7.60
C PRO A 175 -16.16 7.91 8.04
N GLU A 176 -15.84 7.05 7.09
CA GLU A 176 -15.25 5.72 7.31
C GLU A 176 -13.81 5.83 7.80
N ALA A 177 -13.00 6.69 7.17
CA ALA A 177 -11.62 6.93 7.57
C ALA A 177 -11.54 7.55 8.97
N TYR A 178 -12.44 8.49 9.28
CA TYR A 178 -12.55 9.10 10.60
C TYR A 178 -12.95 8.08 11.67
N LYS A 179 -13.94 7.22 11.38
CA LYS A 179 -14.35 6.13 12.26
C LYS A 179 -13.19 5.16 12.55
N GLU A 180 -12.42 4.75 11.54
CA GLU A 180 -11.29 3.84 11.75
C GLU A 180 -10.17 4.48 12.56
N MET A 181 -9.86 5.76 12.32
CA MET A 181 -8.87 6.49 13.13
C MET A 181 -9.27 6.57 14.61
N ASN A 182 -10.55 6.84 14.90
CA ASN A 182 -11.06 6.86 16.27
C ASN A 182 -10.96 5.48 16.94
N LEU A 183 -11.28 4.41 16.21
CA LEU A 183 -11.17 3.03 16.72
C LEU A 183 -9.71 2.62 17.01
N SER A 184 -8.75 3.07 16.20
CA SER A 184 -7.34 2.78 16.44
C SER A 184 -6.80 3.48 17.69
N THR A 185 -7.29 4.68 18.01
CA THR A 185 -6.75 5.51 19.10
C THR A 185 -7.43 5.36 20.44
N SER A 186 -8.69 4.91 20.45
CA SER A 186 -9.36 4.49 21.67
C SER A 186 -8.65 3.30 22.36
N GLY A 187 -7.88 2.51 21.60
CA GLY A 187 -7.29 1.25 22.07
C GLY A 187 -8.31 0.16 22.35
N GLN A 188 -9.57 0.40 22.00
CA GLN A 188 -10.65 -0.53 22.22
C GLN A 188 -11.71 -0.47 21.12
N PHE A 189 -12.22 -1.63 20.76
CA PHE A 189 -13.29 -1.74 19.76
C PHE A 189 -14.27 -2.84 20.15
N GLY A 190 -15.53 -2.70 19.75
CA GLY A 190 -16.52 -3.76 19.88
C GLY A 190 -16.23 -4.89 18.88
N GLY A 191 -16.00 -6.10 19.36
CA GLY A 191 -15.63 -7.23 18.51
C GLY A 191 -15.41 -8.53 19.28
N LEU A 192 -14.62 -9.43 18.69
CA LEU A 192 -14.47 -10.82 19.16
C LEU A 192 -13.11 -11.15 19.79
N GLY A 193 -12.11 -10.28 19.59
CA GLY A 193 -10.75 -10.48 20.08
C GLY A 193 -9.93 -11.44 19.22
N ILE A 194 -9.98 -11.27 17.90
CA ILE A 194 -9.16 -12.03 16.94
C ILE A 194 -8.40 -11.09 16.01
N VAL A 195 -7.16 -11.45 15.71
CA VAL A 195 -6.40 -10.91 14.59
C VAL A 195 -6.58 -11.85 13.40
N ILE A 196 -6.95 -11.31 12.25
CA ILE A 196 -7.22 -12.07 11.02
C ILE A 196 -6.33 -11.60 9.87
N SER A 197 -6.04 -12.50 8.94
CA SER A 197 -5.34 -12.23 7.68
C SER A 197 -5.92 -13.11 6.59
N ILE A 198 -5.74 -12.71 5.32
CA ILE A 198 -5.98 -13.63 4.21
C ILE A 198 -4.73 -14.51 4.08
N ARG A 199 -4.88 -15.83 4.20
CA ARG A 199 -3.82 -16.81 3.95
C ARG A 199 -4.34 -17.98 3.14
N ASP A 200 -3.53 -18.45 2.19
CA ASP A 200 -3.97 -19.41 1.16
C ASP A 200 -5.36 -19.04 0.64
N GLN A 201 -5.56 -17.74 0.38
CA GLN A 201 -6.79 -17.18 -0.16
C GLN A 201 -8.02 -17.26 0.76
N GLN A 202 -7.88 -17.69 2.01
CA GLN A 202 -8.99 -17.80 2.96
C GLN A 202 -8.80 -16.86 4.15
N LEU A 203 -9.92 -16.38 4.69
CA LEU A 203 -9.90 -15.57 5.91
C LEU A 203 -9.47 -16.44 7.09
N THR A 204 -8.30 -16.15 7.65
CA THR A 204 -7.61 -17.03 8.60
C THR A 204 -7.32 -16.28 9.90
N VAL A 205 -7.57 -16.93 11.03
CA VAL A 205 -7.23 -16.40 12.36
C VAL A 205 -5.72 -16.50 12.57
N MET A 206 -5.09 -15.35 12.81
CA MET A 206 -3.66 -15.25 13.05
C MET A 206 -3.31 -15.27 14.54
N ASN A 207 -4.16 -14.66 15.37
CA ASN A 207 -3.97 -14.65 16.81
C ASN A 207 -5.33 -14.48 17.52
N PRO A 208 -5.84 -15.52 18.20
CA PRO A 208 -6.96 -15.36 19.12
C PRO A 208 -6.46 -14.78 20.45
N MET A 209 -7.05 -13.67 20.88
CA MET A 209 -6.63 -12.97 22.09
C MET A 209 -7.14 -13.71 23.34
N PRO A 210 -6.29 -13.98 24.34
CA PRO A 210 -6.72 -14.58 25.61
C PRO A 210 -7.81 -13.75 26.29
N ASN A 211 -8.69 -14.42 27.04
CA ASN A 211 -9.78 -13.78 27.81
C ASN A 211 -10.79 -12.95 26.99
N THR A 212 -10.82 -13.10 25.66
CA THR A 212 -11.83 -12.48 24.77
C THR A 212 -12.91 -13.49 24.35
N PRO A 213 -14.04 -13.06 23.75
CA PRO A 213 -15.09 -13.97 23.29
C PRO A 213 -14.56 -15.12 22.43
N ALA A 214 -13.70 -14.85 21.45
CA ALA A 214 -13.14 -15.87 20.58
C ALA A 214 -12.15 -16.79 21.32
N GLY A 215 -11.28 -16.22 22.16
CA GLY A 215 -10.35 -17.01 22.98
C GLY A 215 -11.08 -17.97 23.93
N ARG A 216 -12.13 -17.50 24.62
CA ARG A 216 -12.95 -18.34 25.52
C ARG A 216 -13.77 -19.39 24.77
N ALA A 217 -14.15 -19.10 23.52
CA ALA A 217 -14.84 -20.04 22.66
C ALA A 217 -13.91 -21.12 22.06
N GLY A 218 -12.59 -21.04 22.29
CA GLY A 218 -11.63 -22.01 21.80
C GLY A 218 -11.25 -21.86 20.33
N VAL A 219 -11.43 -20.66 19.76
CA VAL A 219 -10.87 -20.29 18.45
C VAL A 219 -9.34 -20.36 18.55
N ARG A 220 -8.69 -20.98 17.56
CA ARG A 220 -7.24 -21.22 17.54
C ARG A 220 -6.60 -20.49 16.37
N ARG A 221 -5.27 -20.33 16.45
CA ARG A 221 -4.46 -19.85 15.33
C ARG A 221 -4.60 -20.82 14.15
N HIS A 222 -4.67 -20.26 12.95
CA HIS A 222 -4.89 -20.95 11.66
C HIS A 222 -6.30 -21.49 11.42
N ASP A 223 -7.25 -21.24 12.32
CA ASP A 223 -8.67 -21.45 12.03
C ASP A 223 -9.08 -20.64 10.79
N ARG A 224 -9.81 -21.29 9.86
CA ARG A 224 -10.36 -20.66 8.66
C ARG A 224 -11.80 -20.26 8.93
N ILE A 225 -12.08 -18.96 8.82
CA ILE A 225 -13.42 -18.42 8.95
C ILE A 225 -14.10 -18.57 7.60
N MET A 226 -15.11 -19.43 7.51
CA MET A 226 -15.85 -19.77 6.28
C MET A 226 -17.11 -18.90 6.09
N LYS A 227 -17.73 -18.46 7.19
CA LYS A 227 -18.89 -17.55 7.19
C LYS A 227 -18.87 -16.60 8.39
N ILE A 228 -19.44 -15.42 8.22
CA ILE A 228 -19.72 -14.45 9.30
C ILE A 228 -21.21 -14.09 9.21
N GLY A 229 -21.97 -14.34 10.29
CA GLY A 229 -23.42 -14.32 10.22
C GLY A 229 -23.92 -15.41 9.27
N ASN A 230 -24.70 -15.00 8.29
CA ASN A 230 -25.15 -15.87 7.19
C ASN A 230 -24.31 -15.69 5.91
N GLU A 231 -23.35 -14.77 5.91
CA GLU A 231 -22.57 -14.39 4.74
C GLU A 231 -21.30 -15.24 4.61
N SER A 232 -21.02 -15.68 3.39
CA SER A 232 -19.79 -16.41 3.05
C SER A 232 -18.58 -15.47 3.05
N THR A 233 -17.46 -15.91 3.61
CA THR A 233 -16.20 -15.14 3.56
C THR A 233 -15.39 -15.40 2.29
N LEU A 234 -15.88 -16.24 1.39
CA LEU A 234 -15.26 -16.47 0.09
C LEU A 234 -15.21 -15.14 -0.69
N ASN A 235 -14.00 -14.72 -1.09
CA ASN A 235 -13.74 -13.42 -1.73
C ASN A 235 -14.03 -12.17 -0.91
N MET A 236 -14.38 -12.32 0.37
CA MET A 236 -14.53 -11.18 1.26
C MET A 236 -13.18 -10.50 1.48
N GLY A 237 -13.15 -9.18 1.35
CA GLY A 237 -11.96 -8.39 1.64
C GLY A 237 -11.63 -8.41 3.14
N LEU A 238 -10.37 -8.21 3.51
CA LEU A 238 -9.97 -8.16 4.93
C LEU A 238 -10.71 -7.06 5.70
N ASN A 239 -10.83 -5.87 5.12
CA ASN A 239 -11.51 -4.73 5.74
C ASN A 239 -13.01 -4.98 5.92
N GLU A 240 -13.65 -5.59 4.91
CA GLU A 240 -15.05 -5.99 4.95
C GLU A 240 -15.27 -7.03 6.05
N ALA A 241 -14.47 -8.10 6.10
CA ALA A 241 -14.53 -9.08 7.17
C ALA A 241 -14.39 -8.45 8.57
N VAL A 242 -13.48 -7.50 8.74
CA VAL A 242 -13.33 -6.75 9.98
C VAL A 242 -14.60 -5.97 10.33
N GLN A 243 -15.26 -5.34 9.35
CA GLN A 243 -16.52 -4.63 9.56
C GLN A 243 -17.65 -5.56 10.00
N HIS A 244 -17.75 -6.78 9.44
CA HIS A 244 -18.75 -7.77 9.84
C HIS A 244 -18.46 -8.38 11.22
N LEU A 245 -17.19 -8.62 11.56
CA LEU A 245 -16.80 -9.19 12.87
C LEU A 245 -16.93 -8.17 14.00
N ARG A 246 -16.67 -6.89 13.71
CA ARG A 246 -16.89 -5.79 14.65
C ARG A 246 -18.38 -5.45 14.78
N GLY A 247 -18.74 -4.75 15.84
CA GLY A 247 -20.12 -4.35 16.09
C GLY A 247 -20.32 -3.88 17.53
N ALA A 248 -21.54 -3.44 17.86
CA ALA A 248 -21.86 -2.96 19.20
C ALA A 248 -21.62 -4.06 20.26
N PRO A 249 -20.94 -3.76 21.38
CA PRO A 249 -20.84 -4.69 22.50
C PRO A 249 -22.22 -5.20 22.95
N GLY A 250 -22.33 -6.48 23.30
CA GLY A 250 -23.57 -7.17 23.65
C GLY A 250 -24.33 -7.74 22.44
N SER A 251 -24.06 -7.28 21.22
CA SER A 251 -24.62 -7.91 20.01
C SER A 251 -23.97 -9.27 19.75
N LYS A 252 -24.72 -10.18 19.11
CA LYS A 252 -24.22 -11.51 18.73
C LYS A 252 -23.77 -11.53 17.27
N VAL A 253 -22.84 -12.43 16.97
CA VAL A 253 -22.46 -12.80 15.61
C VAL A 253 -22.09 -14.28 15.59
N SER A 254 -22.61 -15.00 14.61
CA SER A 254 -22.18 -16.36 14.32
C SER A 254 -20.94 -16.31 13.43
N VAL A 255 -19.95 -17.14 13.74
CA VAL A 255 -18.74 -17.31 12.93
C VAL A 255 -18.59 -18.80 12.65
N TRP A 256 -18.55 -19.19 11.39
CA TRP A 256 -18.41 -20.59 11.00
C TRP A 256 -16.96 -20.90 10.71
N ILE A 257 -16.37 -21.81 11.48
CA ILE A 257 -14.93 -22.08 11.44
C ILE A 257 -14.67 -23.50 10.91
N HIS A 258 -13.70 -23.59 10.02
CA HIS A 258 -13.06 -24.84 9.62
C HIS A 258 -11.67 -24.94 10.27
N ARG A 259 -11.33 -26.12 10.80
CA ARG A 259 -10.05 -26.39 11.45
C ARG A 259 -9.44 -27.67 10.89
N ASP A 260 -8.25 -27.52 10.33
CA ASP A 260 -7.42 -28.63 9.83
C ASP A 260 -6.68 -29.35 10.97
N GLY A 261 -6.27 -30.60 10.74
CA GLY A 261 -5.39 -31.37 11.62
C GLY A 261 -6.11 -32.37 12.56
N ALA A 262 -5.32 -33.05 13.40
CA ALA A 262 -5.82 -34.12 14.29
C ALA A 262 -6.86 -33.63 15.32
N ASP A 263 -6.76 -32.37 15.74
CA ASP A 263 -7.71 -31.69 16.64
C ASP A 263 -8.85 -30.97 15.88
N GLY A 264 -8.93 -31.17 14.56
CA GLY A 264 -9.94 -30.57 13.68
C GLY A 264 -11.29 -31.29 13.70
N TRP A 265 -12.25 -30.78 12.94
CA TRP A 265 -13.57 -31.40 12.74
C TRP A 265 -13.95 -31.40 11.26
N PRO A 266 -14.79 -32.34 10.80
CA PRO A 266 -15.25 -32.35 9.41
C PRO A 266 -16.11 -31.12 9.12
N GLY A 267 -15.87 -30.48 7.97
CA GLY A 267 -16.62 -29.30 7.53
C GLY A 267 -16.39 -28.05 8.39
N MET A 268 -17.43 -27.22 8.52
CA MET A 268 -17.41 -26.00 9.33
C MET A 268 -18.32 -26.14 10.55
N LYS A 269 -17.92 -25.53 11.68
CA LYS A 269 -18.67 -25.52 12.93
C LYS A 269 -19.04 -24.08 13.29
N GLU A 270 -20.27 -23.87 13.71
CA GLU A 270 -20.75 -22.55 14.14
C GLU A 270 -20.26 -22.20 15.54
N PHE A 271 -19.81 -20.95 15.70
CA PHE A 271 -19.50 -20.31 16.97
C PHE A 271 -20.36 -19.06 17.09
N VAL A 272 -21.36 -19.10 17.98
CA VAL A 272 -22.16 -17.91 18.31
C VAL A 272 -21.40 -17.12 19.38
N LEU A 273 -20.83 -16.00 18.98
CA LEU A 273 -19.99 -15.17 19.83
C LEU A 273 -20.74 -13.88 20.18
N THR A 274 -20.67 -13.47 21.44
CA THR A 274 -21.18 -12.17 21.88
C THR A 274 -20.05 -11.17 21.77
N ARG A 275 -20.26 -10.09 21.03
CA ARG A 275 -19.26 -9.02 20.88
C ARG A 275 -19.05 -8.34 22.22
N GLU A 276 -17.79 -8.11 22.56
CA GLU A 276 -17.38 -7.41 23.76
C GLU A 276 -16.51 -6.23 23.39
N THR A 277 -16.31 -5.32 24.34
CA THR A 277 -15.28 -4.29 24.22
C THR A 277 -13.92 -4.96 24.32
N ILE A 278 -13.27 -5.15 23.18
CA ILE A 278 -11.94 -5.72 23.08
C ILE A 278 -10.93 -4.62 23.36
N LYS A 279 -10.07 -4.84 24.35
CA LYS A 279 -8.94 -3.97 24.65
C LYS A 279 -7.72 -4.47 23.90
N VAL A 280 -7.13 -3.62 23.10
CA VAL A 280 -5.84 -3.91 22.46
C VAL A 280 -4.76 -3.57 23.47
N ALA A 281 -3.88 -4.52 23.78
CA ALA A 281 -2.76 -4.24 24.66
C ALA A 281 -1.81 -3.27 23.96
N SER A 282 -1.68 -2.07 24.51
CA SER A 282 -0.72 -1.07 24.04
C SER A 282 0.70 -1.32 24.57
N VAL A 283 0.78 -2.11 25.65
CA VAL A 283 1.99 -2.44 26.40
C VAL A 283 2.17 -3.95 26.47
N GLU A 284 3.38 -4.41 26.15
CA GLU A 284 3.83 -5.77 26.44
C GLU A 284 4.99 -5.70 27.42
N SER A 285 5.09 -6.67 28.34
CA SER A 285 6.13 -6.65 29.35
C SER A 285 6.64 -8.03 29.71
N ARG A 286 7.92 -8.12 30.06
CA ARG A 286 8.55 -9.34 30.54
C ARG A 286 9.69 -9.04 31.49
N LEU A 287 9.95 -9.93 32.45
CA LEU A 287 11.16 -9.88 33.26
C LEU A 287 12.28 -10.61 32.52
N LEU A 288 13.41 -9.94 32.34
CA LEU A 288 14.65 -10.49 31.80
C LEU A 288 15.58 -10.94 32.93
N ASP A 289 16.62 -11.69 32.56
CA ASP A 289 17.68 -12.09 33.49
C ASP A 289 18.30 -10.89 34.19
N GLY A 290 18.75 -11.10 35.44
CA GLY A 290 19.37 -10.05 36.25
C GLY A 290 18.39 -9.09 36.93
N GLY A 291 17.07 -9.35 36.86
CA GLY A 291 16.06 -8.47 37.48
C GLY A 291 15.80 -7.22 36.65
N ILE A 292 15.96 -7.31 35.33
CA ILE A 292 15.74 -6.21 34.38
C ILE A 292 14.34 -6.33 33.79
N GLY A 293 13.56 -5.26 33.87
CA GLY A 293 12.27 -5.20 33.19
C GLY A 293 12.44 -4.96 31.69
N TYR A 294 11.63 -5.62 30.86
CA TYR A 294 11.42 -5.26 29.47
C TYR A 294 9.98 -4.80 29.31
N VAL A 295 9.79 -3.64 28.69
CA VAL A 295 8.49 -3.09 28.35
C VAL A 295 8.50 -2.59 26.91
N ARG A 296 7.60 -3.09 26.07
CA ARG A 296 7.40 -2.64 24.69
C ARG A 296 6.13 -1.83 24.59
N LEU A 297 6.22 -0.60 24.09
CA LEU A 297 5.05 0.23 23.76
C LEU A 297 4.79 0.11 22.27
N LYS A 298 3.67 -0.53 21.87
CA LYS A 298 3.32 -0.73 20.46
C LYS A 298 2.73 0.53 19.82
N GLN A 299 1.94 1.28 20.58
CA GLN A 299 1.28 2.52 20.16
C GLN A 299 0.79 3.30 21.39
N PHE A 300 0.67 4.63 21.31
CA PHE A 300 0.10 5.45 22.38
C PHE A 300 -1.42 5.59 22.23
N GLN A 301 -2.16 4.79 22.99
CA GLN A 301 -3.63 4.73 23.03
C GLN A 301 -4.15 5.30 24.34
N ALA A 302 -5.46 5.52 24.46
CA ALA A 302 -6.08 6.19 25.62
C ALA A 302 -5.75 5.57 27.00
N ASN A 303 -5.39 4.28 27.05
CA ASN A 303 -5.06 3.54 28.27
C ASN A 303 -3.55 3.26 28.46
N THR A 304 -2.67 3.71 27.57
CA THR A 304 -1.24 3.29 27.57
C THR A 304 -0.51 3.60 28.88
N ALA A 305 -0.72 4.77 29.47
CA ALA A 305 -0.08 5.10 30.75
C ALA A 305 -0.54 4.17 31.90
N ALA A 306 -1.81 3.78 31.91
CA ALA A 306 -2.36 2.86 32.91
C ALA A 306 -1.90 1.41 32.67
N ASP A 307 -1.83 0.99 31.40
CA ASP A 307 -1.29 -0.31 31.02
C ASP A 307 0.20 -0.42 31.41
N LEU A 308 0.97 0.66 31.24
CA LEU A 308 2.37 0.74 31.65
C LEU A 308 2.52 0.62 33.17
N GLU A 309 1.73 1.37 33.93
CA GLU A 309 1.74 1.30 35.40
C GLU A 309 1.43 -0.12 35.90
N LYS A 310 0.43 -0.77 35.29
CA LYS A 310 0.12 -2.17 35.57
C LYS A 310 1.29 -3.09 35.23
N ALA A 311 1.88 -2.95 34.05
CA ALA A 311 3.02 -3.76 33.62
C ALA A 311 4.22 -3.63 34.57
N LEU A 312 4.58 -2.41 34.96
CA LEU A 312 5.65 -2.16 35.94
C LEU A 312 5.31 -2.76 37.31
N GLY A 313 4.06 -2.65 37.75
CA GLY A 313 3.59 -3.30 38.98
C GLY A 313 3.72 -4.82 38.95
N GLU A 314 3.37 -5.47 37.83
CA GLU A 314 3.54 -6.91 37.64
C GLU A 314 5.03 -7.32 37.63
N LEU A 315 5.88 -6.57 36.93
CA LEU A 315 7.32 -6.83 36.89
C LEU A 315 7.98 -6.72 38.26
N LYS A 316 7.48 -5.86 39.15
CA LYS A 316 7.98 -5.67 40.51
C LYS A 316 7.52 -6.73 41.52
N LYS A 317 6.63 -7.65 41.14
CA LYS A 317 6.18 -8.74 42.04
C LYS A 317 7.30 -9.72 42.40
N SER A 318 8.32 -9.83 41.57
CA SER A 318 9.50 -10.68 41.81
C SER A 318 10.62 -9.96 42.59
N GLY A 319 10.42 -8.69 42.95
CA GLY A 319 11.41 -7.85 43.63
C GLY A 319 11.56 -6.49 42.95
N GLU A 320 12.41 -5.63 43.52
CA GLU A 320 12.74 -4.34 42.89
C GLU A 320 13.49 -4.55 41.58
N LEU A 321 13.16 -3.74 40.57
CA LEU A 321 13.84 -3.76 39.29
C LEU A 321 15.23 -3.16 39.43
N LYS A 322 16.23 -3.86 38.89
CA LYS A 322 17.60 -3.34 38.81
C LYS A 322 17.82 -2.44 37.60
N GLY A 323 16.88 -2.44 36.66
CA GLY A 323 16.87 -1.59 35.48
C GLY A 323 15.72 -1.92 34.53
N LEU A 324 15.57 -1.12 33.48
CA LEU A 324 14.47 -1.24 32.52
C LEU A 324 14.94 -1.04 31.08
N VAL A 325 14.48 -1.89 30.17
CA VAL A 325 14.52 -1.68 28.72
C VAL A 325 13.13 -1.28 28.25
N LEU A 326 13.00 -0.06 27.73
CA LEU A 326 11.77 0.49 27.16
C LEU A 326 11.86 0.48 25.62
N ASP A 327 11.10 -0.37 24.96
CA ASP A 327 11.17 -0.57 23.52
C ASP A 327 10.08 0.22 22.78
N LEU A 328 10.51 1.20 22.00
CA LEU A 328 9.68 2.05 21.13
C LEU A 328 9.88 1.72 19.65
N ARG A 329 10.67 0.70 19.29
CA ARG A 329 10.96 0.36 17.90
C ARG A 329 9.68 0.02 17.15
N GLY A 330 9.50 0.67 15.99
CA GLY A 330 8.32 0.50 15.15
C GLY A 330 7.04 1.13 15.68
N ASN A 331 7.08 1.87 16.80
CA ASN A 331 5.92 2.57 17.33
C ASN A 331 5.73 3.92 16.61
N PRO A 332 4.68 4.09 15.78
CA PRO A 332 4.47 5.30 14.99
C PRO A 332 3.97 6.48 15.84
N GLY A 333 3.77 6.31 17.15
CA GLY A 333 3.27 7.32 18.07
C GLY A 333 1.82 7.05 18.49
N GLY A 334 1.02 8.11 18.60
CA GLY A 334 -0.35 8.03 19.12
C GLY A 334 -0.69 9.30 19.91
N LEU A 335 -1.46 9.21 20.97
CA LEU A 335 -1.91 10.38 21.74
C LEU A 335 -0.76 11.06 22.50
N LEU A 336 -0.57 12.37 22.30
CA LEU A 336 0.45 13.18 22.99
C LEU A 336 0.28 13.19 24.51
N ASP A 337 -0.95 13.28 25.00
CA ASP A 337 -1.21 13.25 26.44
C ASP A 337 -0.73 11.93 27.08
N GLN A 338 -0.76 10.83 26.32
CA GLN A 338 -0.33 9.53 26.81
C GLN A 338 1.19 9.40 26.80
N SER A 339 1.90 9.95 25.80
CA SER A 339 3.36 10.02 25.87
C SER A 339 3.84 10.90 27.02
N ALA A 340 3.20 12.05 27.25
CA ALA A 340 3.54 12.90 28.39
C ALA A 340 3.36 12.15 29.73
N ARG A 341 2.25 11.44 29.91
CA ARG A 341 2.01 10.61 31.11
C ARG A 341 2.98 9.44 31.25
N VAL A 342 3.43 8.85 30.15
CA VAL A 342 4.48 7.83 30.18
C VAL A 342 5.79 8.41 30.69
N VAL A 343 6.19 9.60 30.22
CA VAL A 343 7.38 10.30 30.72
C VAL A 343 7.26 10.67 32.19
N ASP A 344 6.07 11.14 32.61
CA ASP A 344 5.75 11.51 33.99
C ASP A 344 5.98 10.35 34.98
N LYS A 345 5.87 9.09 34.54
CA LYS A 345 6.20 7.93 35.38
C LYS A 345 7.69 7.79 35.70
N PHE A 346 8.58 8.43 34.94
CA PHE A 346 10.03 8.25 35.10
C PHE A 346 10.79 9.51 35.51
N ILE A 347 10.13 10.68 35.47
CA ILE A 347 10.72 11.98 35.78
C ILE A 347 9.90 12.66 36.88
N ALA A 348 10.56 13.20 37.91
CA ALA A 348 9.86 13.73 39.09
C ALA A 348 9.38 15.17 38.97
N SER A 349 9.97 15.97 38.06
CA SER A 349 9.64 17.39 37.91
C SER A 349 10.19 17.97 36.61
N GLY A 350 9.58 19.07 36.15
CA GLY A 350 10.05 19.85 35.00
C GLY A 350 9.20 19.66 33.74
N PRO A 351 9.41 20.48 32.70
CA PRO A 351 8.66 20.39 31.45
C PRO A 351 9.05 19.14 30.65
N ILE A 352 8.07 18.45 30.09
CA ILE A 352 8.23 17.23 29.29
C ILE A 352 8.20 17.56 27.79
N VAL A 353 7.19 18.32 27.38
CA VAL A 353 6.95 18.72 26.00
C VAL A 353 6.20 20.04 25.98
N ALA A 354 6.59 20.92 25.06
CA ALA A 354 5.85 22.13 24.75
C ALA A 354 5.24 22.02 23.35
N THR A 355 3.97 22.40 23.19
CA THR A 355 3.35 22.61 21.88
C THR A 355 3.28 24.09 21.59
N VAL A 356 3.72 24.51 20.41
CA VAL A 356 3.82 25.90 19.98
C VAL A 356 3.01 26.08 18.70
N GLY A 357 1.92 26.84 18.79
CA GLY A 357 1.08 27.23 17.67
C GLY A 357 1.66 28.39 16.86
N ASN A 358 0.81 28.99 16.02
CA ASN A 358 1.19 30.14 15.20
C ASN A 358 1.34 31.43 16.04
N ALA A 359 0.45 31.67 17.02
CA ALA A 359 0.57 32.83 17.89
C ALA A 359 1.52 32.53 19.07
N PRO A 360 2.34 33.49 19.54
CA PRO A 360 3.22 33.30 20.69
C PRO A 360 2.51 32.85 21.97
N GLU A 361 1.26 33.30 22.16
CA GLU A 361 0.38 32.90 23.26
C GLU A 361 -0.16 31.47 23.14
N ASP A 362 -0.06 30.83 21.96
CA ASP A 362 -0.48 29.45 21.72
C ASP A 362 0.63 28.45 22.13
N ARG A 363 1.31 28.71 23.26
CA ARG A 363 2.26 27.78 23.87
C ARG A 363 1.60 27.06 25.05
N GLU A 364 1.53 25.73 24.95
CA GLU A 364 1.08 24.86 26.04
C GLU A 364 2.19 23.91 26.44
N GLU A 365 2.41 23.74 27.75
CA GLU A 365 3.43 22.84 28.30
C GLU A 365 2.79 21.71 29.11
N LYS A 366 3.33 20.50 28.96
CA LYS A 366 3.06 19.38 29.87
C LYS A 366 4.25 19.23 30.82
N VAL A 367 3.97 19.13 32.11
CA VAL A 367 4.98 19.06 33.17
C VAL A 367 4.87 17.74 33.95
N ALA A 368 6.02 17.30 34.49
CA ALA A 368 6.11 16.12 35.33
C ALA A 368 5.79 16.40 36.81
N HIS A 369 5.38 15.36 37.53
CA HIS A 369 4.93 15.37 38.91
C HIS A 369 5.62 14.25 39.72
N ALA A 370 6.07 14.58 40.94
CA ALA A 370 6.83 13.66 41.78
C ALA A 370 6.07 12.43 42.32
N PRO A 371 4.74 12.47 42.58
CA PRO A 371 4.04 11.30 43.12
C PRO A 371 4.02 10.11 42.15
N GLY A 372 4.54 8.97 42.60
CA GLY A 372 4.52 7.72 41.83
C GLY A 372 5.58 7.61 40.75
N THR A 373 6.60 8.49 40.75
CA THR A 373 7.78 8.36 39.89
C THR A 373 8.57 7.09 40.23
N GLU A 374 8.99 6.35 39.20
CA GLU A 374 9.82 5.15 39.34
C GLU A 374 11.21 5.48 39.92
N PRO A 375 11.83 4.57 40.71
CA PRO A 375 13.18 4.74 41.23
C PRO A 375 14.22 5.03 40.14
N ASN A 376 15.34 5.64 40.53
CA ASN A 376 16.43 6.00 39.63
C ASN A 376 17.32 4.80 39.22
N TYR A 377 16.74 3.66 38.85
CA TYR A 377 17.47 2.57 38.21
C TYR A 377 17.83 2.95 36.75
N PRO A 378 18.88 2.34 36.15
CA PRO A 378 19.23 2.55 34.75
C PRO A 378 18.09 2.20 33.79
N ILE A 379 17.89 3.05 32.76
CA ILE A 379 16.89 2.84 31.71
C ILE A 379 17.59 2.96 30.35
N ALA A 380 17.37 1.96 29.48
CA ALA A 380 17.67 2.06 28.06
C ALA A 380 16.36 2.15 27.26
N ILE A 381 16.29 3.09 26.32
CA ILE A 381 15.17 3.23 25.38
C ILE A 381 15.62 2.75 24.01
N LEU A 382 14.96 1.73 23.48
CA LEU A 382 15.19 1.25 22.12
C LEU A 382 14.35 2.04 21.13
N VAL A 383 14.99 2.58 20.09
CA VAL A 383 14.36 3.37 19.02
C VAL A 383 14.79 2.87 17.64
N SER A 384 13.99 3.16 16.62
CA SER A 384 14.29 2.85 15.22
C SER A 384 13.83 3.97 14.29
N GLY A 385 14.19 3.93 13.01
CA GLY A 385 13.73 4.90 12.01
C GLY A 385 12.20 5.03 11.88
N ASN A 386 11.44 4.03 12.33
CA ASN A 386 9.97 4.03 12.34
C ASN A 386 9.35 4.51 13.67
N SER A 387 10.18 4.84 14.66
CA SER A 387 9.71 5.46 15.90
C SER A 387 9.34 6.91 15.59
N ALA A 388 8.07 7.29 15.78
CA ALA A 388 7.59 8.61 15.34
C ALA A 388 6.69 9.29 16.37
N SER A 389 6.64 10.62 16.29
CA SER A 389 5.73 11.49 17.03
C SER A 389 5.72 11.24 18.55
N ALA A 390 4.64 10.72 19.14
CA ALA A 390 4.54 10.48 20.58
C ALA A 390 5.71 9.62 21.13
N SER A 391 6.23 8.68 20.34
CA SER A 391 7.46 7.92 20.67
C SER A 391 8.69 8.83 20.79
N GLU A 392 8.80 9.82 19.92
CA GLU A 392 9.89 10.79 19.89
C GLU A 392 9.76 11.82 21.03
N ILE A 393 8.55 12.13 21.49
CA ILE A 393 8.32 12.89 22.73
C ILE A 393 8.92 12.12 23.92
N VAL A 394 8.61 10.82 24.05
CA VAL A 394 9.19 9.99 25.13
C VAL A 394 10.70 9.93 25.02
N ALA A 395 11.23 9.58 23.84
CA ALA A 395 12.66 9.46 23.60
C ALA A 395 13.39 10.79 23.88
N GLY A 396 12.90 11.90 23.32
CA GLY A 396 13.48 13.22 23.47
C GLY A 396 13.43 13.73 24.90
N ALA A 397 12.28 13.68 25.57
CA ALA A 397 12.17 14.14 26.95
C ALA A 397 13.05 13.32 27.91
N MET A 398 13.01 11.99 27.81
CA MET A 398 13.83 11.12 28.65
C MET A 398 15.34 11.33 28.42
N LYS A 399 15.74 11.64 27.18
CA LYS A 399 17.12 12.00 26.84
C LYS A 399 17.51 13.37 27.43
N ASN A 400 16.67 14.39 27.23
CA ASN A 400 16.94 15.78 27.62
C ASN A 400 16.98 15.98 29.14
N HIS A 401 16.22 15.19 29.89
CA HIS A 401 16.25 15.14 31.35
C HIS A 401 17.39 14.27 31.91
N ASP A 402 18.29 13.76 31.05
CA ASP A 402 19.37 12.83 31.42
C ASP A 402 18.87 11.57 32.18
N ARG A 403 17.64 11.12 31.90
CA ARG A 403 16.98 10.02 32.63
C ARG A 403 17.28 8.63 32.03
N ALA A 404 17.46 8.54 30.72
CA ALA A 404 17.67 7.27 30.03
C ALA A 404 18.69 7.38 28.89
N ILE A 405 19.35 6.26 28.60
CA ILE A 405 20.24 6.09 27.44
C ILE A 405 19.37 5.68 26.24
N LEU A 406 19.52 6.35 25.10
CA LEU A 406 18.86 5.94 23.86
C LEU A 406 19.78 5.04 23.02
N ILE A 407 19.24 3.92 22.55
CA ILE A 407 19.96 2.91 21.78
C ILE A 407 19.13 2.55 20.52
N GLY A 408 19.75 2.44 19.36
CA GLY A 408 19.08 2.01 18.12
C GLY A 408 19.39 2.93 16.94
N GLU A 409 18.39 3.29 16.14
CA GLU A 409 18.57 4.20 14.99
C GLU A 409 17.97 5.59 15.30
N THR A 410 18.42 6.62 14.59
CA THR A 410 17.76 7.94 14.61
C THR A 410 16.28 7.79 14.22
N THR A 411 15.38 8.42 14.99
CA THR A 411 13.92 8.30 14.79
C THR A 411 13.42 8.98 13.51
N PHE A 412 12.10 8.99 13.27
CA PHE A 412 11.50 9.44 12.01
C PHE A 412 11.59 10.96 11.77
N GLY A 413 11.43 11.77 12.83
CA GLY A 413 11.51 13.23 12.78
C GLY A 413 10.19 13.96 12.68
N LYS A 414 9.06 13.42 13.16
CA LYS A 414 7.77 14.10 13.06
C LYS A 414 7.52 14.97 14.30
N GLY A 415 7.78 16.27 14.19
CA GLY A 415 7.58 17.30 15.21
C GLY A 415 6.27 18.10 15.12
N SER A 416 5.29 17.67 14.33
CA SER A 416 4.03 18.40 14.10
C SER A 416 2.83 17.84 14.88
N VAL A 417 1.89 18.71 15.24
CA VAL A 417 0.66 18.42 16.00
C VAL A 417 -0.56 18.64 15.14
N GLN A 418 -1.37 17.59 14.98
CA GLN A 418 -2.65 17.67 14.29
C GLN A 418 -3.83 17.67 15.27
N LEU A 419 -4.79 18.57 15.04
CA LEU A 419 -6.10 18.54 15.66
C LEU A 419 -7.12 17.93 14.68
N VAL A 420 -8.08 17.18 15.22
CA VAL A 420 -9.20 16.64 14.45
C VAL A 420 -10.44 17.48 14.73
N PHE A 421 -11.04 18.02 13.67
CA PHE A 421 -12.28 18.79 13.68
C PHE A 421 -13.40 17.86 13.18
N PRO A 422 -14.21 17.27 14.07
CA PRO A 422 -15.20 16.25 13.71
C PRO A 422 -16.53 16.81 13.20
N ASP A 423 -16.74 18.12 13.35
CA ASP A 423 -18.01 18.79 13.06
C ASP A 423 -18.09 19.27 11.60
N LEU A 424 -17.55 18.49 10.66
CA LEU A 424 -17.75 18.76 9.24
C LEU A 424 -19.08 18.18 8.73
N PRO A 425 -19.63 18.75 7.63
CA PRO A 425 -20.76 18.15 6.93
C PRO A 425 -20.54 16.66 6.61
N ASP A 426 -21.63 15.91 6.51
CA ASP A 426 -21.65 14.49 6.15
C ASP A 426 -20.88 13.54 7.08
N LYS A 427 -20.59 13.97 8.32
CA LYS A 427 -19.79 13.22 9.32
C LYS A 427 -18.33 12.98 8.90
N ALA A 428 -17.84 13.77 7.94
CA ALA A 428 -16.42 13.84 7.66
C ALA A 428 -15.66 14.49 8.83
N ALA A 429 -14.33 14.45 8.81
CA ALA A 429 -13.52 15.18 9.77
C ALA A 429 -12.29 15.79 9.09
N LEU A 430 -11.93 17.01 9.48
CA LEU A 430 -10.68 17.63 9.05
C LEU A 430 -9.60 17.31 10.07
N LYS A 431 -8.49 16.72 9.65
CA LYS A 431 -7.28 16.61 10.45
C LYS A 431 -6.29 17.65 9.94
N LEU A 432 -5.98 18.66 10.75
CA LEU A 432 -5.16 19.81 10.35
C LEU A 432 -4.00 20.03 11.31
N THR A 433 -2.82 20.35 10.79
CA THR A 433 -1.65 20.72 11.62
C THR A 433 -1.85 22.11 12.24
N ILE A 434 -1.89 22.18 13.57
CA ILE A 434 -2.15 23.42 14.32
C ILE A 434 -0.95 23.93 15.12
N ALA A 435 0.01 23.07 15.41
CA ALA A 435 1.18 23.39 16.22
C ALA A 435 2.37 22.51 15.84
N GLN A 436 3.56 22.91 16.27
CA GLN A 436 4.73 22.04 16.36
C GLN A 436 5.02 21.74 17.83
N TYR A 437 5.65 20.61 18.14
CA TYR A 437 6.06 20.31 19.51
C TYR A 437 7.58 20.30 19.66
N LEU A 438 8.02 20.69 20.85
CA LEU A 438 9.41 20.79 21.26
C LEU A 438 9.63 19.87 22.45
N THR A 439 10.71 19.09 22.38
CA THR A 439 11.11 18.21 23.48
C THR A 439 11.85 19.02 24.55
N GLU A 440 11.52 18.77 25.81
CA GLU A 440 12.01 19.55 26.96
C GLU A 440 12.84 18.69 27.93
N PRO A 441 13.76 19.28 28.71
CA PRO A 441 14.16 20.69 28.70
C PRO A 441 14.98 21.09 27.47
N GLY A 442 14.91 22.37 27.10
CA GLY A 442 15.80 22.99 26.13
C GLY A 442 15.17 23.30 24.78
N ASP A 443 13.84 23.26 24.69
CA ASP A 443 13.07 23.76 23.55
C ASP A 443 13.51 23.16 22.19
N ILE A 444 13.83 21.85 22.18
CA ILE A 444 14.46 21.19 21.02
C ILE A 444 13.39 20.72 20.03
N SER A 445 13.44 21.24 18.80
CA SER A 445 12.63 20.70 17.71
C SER A 445 13.27 19.45 17.12
N ILE A 446 12.43 18.43 16.89
CA ILE A 446 12.81 17.20 16.19
C ILE A 446 12.28 17.15 14.75
N GLN A 447 11.51 18.16 14.31
CA GLN A 447 10.88 18.19 13.00
C GLN A 447 11.93 18.03 11.88
N GLY A 448 11.76 17.04 11.01
CA GLY A 448 12.69 16.71 9.92
C GLY A 448 13.94 15.91 10.32
N THR A 449 14.38 16.00 11.58
CA THR A 449 15.66 15.43 12.05
C THR A 449 15.49 14.14 12.84
N GLY A 450 14.50 14.09 13.72
CA GLY A 450 14.34 13.01 14.71
C GLY A 450 15.20 13.20 15.96
N VAL A 451 15.10 12.22 16.86
CA VAL A 451 15.91 12.07 18.06
C VAL A 451 17.05 11.10 17.73
N THR A 452 18.28 11.61 17.70
CA THR A 452 19.48 10.80 17.53
C THR A 452 19.70 9.93 18.78
N PRO A 453 20.03 8.64 18.69
CA PRO A 453 20.36 7.81 19.84
C PRO A 453 21.69 8.23 20.48
N ASP A 454 21.95 7.81 21.72
CA ASP A 454 23.28 7.96 22.34
C ASP A 454 24.24 6.87 21.80
N ILE A 455 23.73 5.65 21.64
CA ILE A 455 24.43 4.52 21.02
C ILE A 455 23.66 4.11 19.76
N GLU A 456 24.21 4.41 18.59
CA GLU A 456 23.61 4.00 17.33
C GLU A 456 23.88 2.51 17.07
N LEU A 457 22.85 1.77 16.66
CA LEU A 457 22.94 0.37 16.25
C LEU A 457 22.68 0.27 14.74
N ASP A 458 23.57 -0.41 14.04
CA ASP A 458 23.52 -0.59 12.59
C ASP A 458 23.73 -2.08 12.25
N PRO A 459 22.74 -2.79 11.69
CA PRO A 459 22.89 -4.18 11.31
C PRO A 459 23.87 -4.32 10.14
N MET A 460 24.66 -5.38 10.15
CA MET A 460 25.51 -5.78 9.04
C MET A 460 25.12 -7.18 8.56
N THR A 461 25.16 -7.40 7.26
CA THR A 461 24.88 -8.69 6.65
C THR A 461 25.99 -9.07 5.67
N ALA A 462 26.53 -10.27 5.85
CA ALA A 462 27.62 -10.80 5.04
C ALA A 462 27.16 -12.05 4.27
N ASP A 463 26.32 -11.85 3.26
CA ASP A 463 25.90 -12.91 2.33
C ASP A 463 25.77 -12.39 0.90
N LEU A 464 25.83 -13.30 -0.08
CA LEU A 464 25.83 -12.95 -1.50
C LEU A 464 24.49 -12.35 -1.98
N GLN A 465 23.41 -12.43 -1.20
CA GLN A 465 22.07 -12.03 -1.63
C GLN A 465 21.70 -10.64 -1.14
N GLU A 466 22.05 -10.34 0.11
CA GLU A 466 21.78 -9.09 0.78
C GLU A 466 23.02 -8.69 1.57
N MET A 467 24.13 -8.43 0.86
CA MET A 467 25.34 -7.85 1.44
C MET A 467 25.05 -6.41 1.88
N ASP A 468 25.37 -6.09 3.14
CA ASP A 468 25.20 -4.78 3.75
C ASP A 468 26.29 -4.59 4.82
N LEU A 469 27.39 -3.95 4.43
CA LEU A 469 28.57 -3.70 5.24
C LEU A 469 28.90 -2.21 5.32
N THR A 470 28.19 -1.33 4.63
CA THR A 470 28.36 0.12 4.78
C THR A 470 27.25 0.67 5.69
N VAL A 471 27.46 1.84 6.29
CA VAL A 471 26.46 2.40 7.21
C VAL A 471 25.30 2.94 6.36
N ASP A 472 24.13 2.34 6.51
CA ASP A 472 22.92 2.85 5.85
C ASP A 472 22.40 4.10 6.58
N GLN A 473 22.30 5.21 5.86
CA GLN A 473 21.61 6.42 6.35
C GLN A 473 20.23 6.61 5.68
N GLY A 474 19.76 5.61 4.91
CA GLY A 474 18.82 5.74 3.81
C GLY A 474 17.35 5.41 4.09
N GLY A 475 16.89 5.45 5.33
CA GLY A 475 15.46 5.36 5.62
C GLY A 475 14.71 6.65 5.27
N THR A 476 13.48 6.55 4.73
CA THR A 476 12.61 7.72 4.54
C THR A 476 12.37 8.43 5.87
N LYS A 477 12.72 9.71 5.97
CA LYS A 477 12.47 10.56 7.14
C LYS A 477 11.35 11.56 6.85
N GLU A 478 10.88 12.24 7.90
CA GLU A 478 9.92 13.35 7.76
C GLU A 478 10.40 14.43 6.78
N ARG A 479 11.69 14.73 6.74
CA ARG A 479 12.27 15.72 5.82
C ARG A 479 12.21 15.31 4.35
N ASP A 480 12.07 14.02 4.06
CA ASP A 480 11.99 13.49 2.69
C ASP A 480 10.56 13.55 2.14
N LEU A 481 9.57 13.87 2.98
CA LEU A 481 8.19 14.05 2.55
C LEU A 481 8.00 15.39 1.83
N ALA A 482 7.24 15.37 0.75
CA ALA A 482 6.80 16.58 0.05
C ALA A 482 6.15 17.56 1.05
N ARG A 483 6.48 18.86 0.92
CA ARG A 483 5.94 19.94 1.77
C ARG A 483 6.16 19.74 3.28
N SER A 484 7.18 18.97 3.68
CA SER A 484 7.55 18.84 5.09
C SER A 484 7.74 20.21 5.76
N LEU A 485 7.34 20.30 7.03
CA LEU A 485 7.54 21.50 7.84
C LEU A 485 9.00 21.59 8.30
N SER A 486 9.49 22.81 8.49
CA SER A 486 10.80 23.09 9.10
C SER A 486 10.62 23.88 10.41
N ASN A 487 11.69 23.96 11.20
CA ASN A 487 11.68 24.69 12.46
C ASN A 487 13.06 25.29 12.76
N ALA A 488 13.12 26.56 13.17
CA ALA A 488 14.38 27.23 13.50
C ALA A 488 15.07 26.68 14.76
N ARG A 489 14.36 25.91 15.61
CA ARG A 489 14.87 25.30 16.85
C ARG A 489 15.41 23.89 16.65
N ILE A 490 15.71 23.49 15.42
CA ILE A 490 16.36 22.21 15.12
C ILE A 490 17.81 22.28 15.62
N ARG A 491 18.27 21.24 16.32
CA ARG A 491 19.70 21.04 16.59
C ARG A 491 20.30 20.21 15.46
N GLU A 492 20.74 20.88 14.40
CA GLU A 492 21.37 20.22 13.26
C GLU A 492 22.68 19.52 13.65
N GLY A 493 22.99 18.42 12.97
CA GLY A 493 24.28 17.75 13.08
C GLY A 493 24.55 17.00 14.38
N GLN A 494 23.52 16.68 15.20
CA GLN A 494 23.71 15.76 16.32
C GLN A 494 24.18 14.39 15.83
N LYS A 495 25.31 13.94 16.36
CA LYS A 495 25.88 12.61 16.11
C LYS A 495 25.72 11.75 17.36
N PRO A 496 25.55 10.43 17.21
CA PRO A 496 25.58 9.52 18.34
C PRO A 496 26.95 9.59 19.04
N ALA A 497 26.97 9.30 20.35
CA ALA A 497 28.22 9.24 21.10
C ALA A 497 29.03 7.99 20.76
N GLU A 498 28.33 6.90 20.45
CA GLU A 498 28.91 5.61 20.06
C GLU A 498 28.14 4.99 18.89
N LEU A 499 28.83 4.24 18.04
CA LEU A 499 28.22 3.40 16.99
C LEU A 499 28.60 1.93 17.25
N VAL A 500 27.62 1.04 17.24
CA VAL A 500 27.81 -0.41 17.30
C VAL A 500 27.17 -1.02 16.07
N ARG A 501 28.02 -1.55 15.19
CA ARG A 501 27.58 -2.31 14.05
C ARG A 501 27.52 -3.78 14.46
N TYR A 502 26.45 -4.50 14.14
CA TYR A 502 26.24 -5.86 14.64
C TYR A 502 25.96 -6.87 13.53
N ASN A 503 26.43 -8.11 13.68
CA ASN A 503 26.20 -9.12 12.66
C ASN A 503 24.75 -9.60 12.71
N LEU A 504 24.10 -9.69 11.57
CA LEU A 504 22.73 -10.20 11.43
C LEU A 504 22.68 -11.32 10.37
N PRO A 505 23.06 -12.56 10.72
CA PRO A 505 23.17 -13.66 9.78
C PRO A 505 21.86 -13.99 9.05
N GLN A 506 21.97 -14.57 7.84
CA GLN A 506 20.82 -14.93 6.99
C GLN A 506 19.73 -15.70 7.74
N LYS A 507 20.11 -16.68 8.57
CA LYS A 507 19.17 -17.51 9.33
C LYS A 507 18.35 -16.69 10.33
N GLU A 508 19.00 -15.83 11.11
CA GLU A 508 18.33 -14.98 12.09
C GLU A 508 17.41 -13.96 11.39
N ARG A 509 17.83 -13.39 10.26
CA ARG A 509 16.98 -12.50 9.46
C ARG A 509 15.75 -13.18 8.93
N GLN A 510 15.89 -14.40 8.43
CA GLN A 510 14.76 -15.17 7.94
C GLN A 510 13.75 -15.43 9.07
N GLU A 511 14.22 -15.83 10.25
CA GLU A 511 13.36 -16.05 11.40
C GLU A 511 12.65 -14.76 11.86
N LEU A 512 13.37 -13.64 11.94
CA LEU A 512 12.77 -12.33 12.26
C LEU A 512 11.69 -11.91 11.24
N ARG A 513 11.91 -12.15 9.94
CA ARG A 513 10.93 -11.88 8.87
C ARG A 513 9.67 -12.72 9.01
N GLU A 514 9.81 -14.00 9.36
CA GLU A 514 8.67 -14.91 9.57
C GLU A 514 7.80 -14.52 10.77
N ARG A 515 8.41 -13.92 11.79
CA ARG A 515 7.72 -13.40 12.97
C ARG A 515 7.04 -12.05 12.74
N GLY A 516 7.25 -11.41 11.58
CA GLY A 516 6.61 -10.14 11.24
C GLY A 516 6.99 -8.98 12.16
N GLY A 517 8.19 -9.01 12.75
CA GLY A 517 8.68 -7.96 13.66
C GLY A 517 8.25 -8.10 15.12
N ASP A 518 7.65 -9.23 15.51
CA ASP A 518 7.49 -9.56 16.94
C ASP A 518 8.78 -10.23 17.49
N PRO A 519 9.31 -9.75 18.64
CA PRO A 519 10.47 -10.35 19.28
C PRO A 519 10.27 -11.83 19.56
N ASP A 520 11.35 -12.60 19.63
CA ASP A 520 11.28 -14.00 20.00
C ASP A 520 10.90 -14.21 21.47
N ASP A 521 10.27 -15.35 21.75
CA ASP A 521 9.78 -15.67 23.09
C ASP A 521 10.93 -15.84 24.10
N THR A 522 12.19 -15.82 23.68
CA THR A 522 13.36 -15.86 24.57
C THR A 522 14.21 -14.59 24.47
N PHE A 523 13.86 -13.66 23.58
CA PHE A 523 14.69 -12.53 23.16
C PHE A 523 16.13 -12.93 22.76
N ALA A 524 16.33 -14.18 22.35
CA ALA A 524 17.63 -14.72 22.00
C ALA A 524 18.11 -14.21 20.64
N LEU A 525 17.18 -13.90 19.73
CA LEU A 525 17.46 -13.52 18.34
C LEU A 525 17.67 -12.00 18.18
N ASP A 526 17.18 -11.19 19.11
CA ASP A 526 17.19 -9.73 19.00
C ASP A 526 18.44 -9.14 19.67
N PHE A 527 19.48 -8.85 18.88
CA PHE A 527 20.70 -8.19 19.35
C PHE A 527 20.42 -6.87 20.07
N PRO A 528 19.64 -5.91 19.53
CA PRO A 528 19.30 -4.68 20.24
C PRO A 528 18.71 -4.89 21.65
N ILE A 529 17.77 -5.84 21.83
CA ILE A 529 17.21 -6.14 23.17
C ILE A 529 18.27 -6.67 24.12
N ARG A 530 19.08 -7.64 23.67
CA ARG A 530 20.15 -8.23 24.50
C ARG A 530 21.20 -7.20 24.87
N PHE A 531 21.63 -6.39 23.90
CA PHE A 531 22.61 -5.34 24.10
C PHE A 531 22.09 -4.27 25.08
N ALA A 532 20.85 -3.81 24.92
CA ALA A 532 20.24 -2.86 25.86
C ALA A 532 20.10 -3.44 27.28
N ARG A 533 19.70 -4.71 27.41
CA ARG A 533 19.68 -5.41 28.71
C ARG A 533 21.07 -5.41 29.35
N ASP A 534 22.10 -5.76 28.58
CA ASP A 534 23.47 -5.87 29.09
C ASP A 534 24.05 -4.51 29.48
N VAL A 535 23.74 -3.46 28.72
CA VAL A 535 24.06 -2.06 29.09
C VAL A 535 23.41 -1.73 30.43
N VAL A 536 22.09 -1.90 30.54
CA VAL A 536 21.31 -1.56 31.75
C VAL A 536 21.77 -2.36 32.97
N ALA A 537 22.13 -3.63 32.79
CA ALA A 537 22.59 -4.49 33.88
C ALA A 537 23.98 -4.13 34.42
N LYS A 538 24.84 -3.49 33.61
CA LYS A 538 26.24 -3.18 33.95
C LYS A 538 26.49 -1.72 34.32
N VAL A 539 25.69 -0.78 33.82
CA VAL A 539 25.86 0.65 34.14
C VAL A 539 25.25 0.98 35.51
N PRO A 540 25.86 1.88 36.30
CA PRO A 540 25.28 2.31 37.56
C PRO A 540 24.06 3.21 37.36
N ALA A 541 23.20 3.29 38.38
CA ALA A 541 22.20 4.35 38.49
C ALA A 541 22.89 5.72 38.46
N GLY A 542 22.33 6.69 37.73
CA GLY A 542 22.97 8.00 37.56
C GLY A 542 22.42 8.78 36.36
N LYS A 543 23.16 9.81 35.95
CA LYS A 543 22.79 10.62 34.78
C LYS A 543 23.15 9.89 33.48
N ARG A 544 22.33 10.07 32.45
CA ARG A 544 22.53 9.49 31.11
C ARG A 544 23.98 9.57 30.60
N LEU A 545 24.60 10.76 30.60
CA LEU A 545 25.96 10.92 30.06
C LEU A 545 27.03 10.14 30.85
N GLU A 546 26.83 9.94 32.16
CA GLU A 546 27.72 9.11 32.99
C GLU A 546 27.52 7.64 32.66
N GLN A 547 26.27 7.21 32.44
CA GLN A 547 25.96 5.84 32.03
C GLN A 547 26.49 5.52 30.63
N VAL A 548 26.39 6.44 29.67
CA VAL A 548 27.00 6.31 28.33
C VAL A 548 28.52 6.14 28.45
N ARG A 549 29.17 6.92 29.32
CA ARG A 549 30.62 6.76 29.58
C ARG A 549 30.94 5.41 30.22
N ALA A 550 30.13 4.95 31.17
CA ALA A 550 30.29 3.64 31.81
C ALA A 550 30.08 2.48 30.82
N ALA A 551 29.22 2.66 29.82
CA ALA A 551 28.95 1.66 28.79
C ALA A 551 30.09 1.50 27.76
N LYS A 552 31.08 2.40 27.71
CA LYS A 552 32.13 2.39 26.67
C LYS A 552 32.89 1.08 26.54
N ALA A 553 33.23 0.44 27.66
CA ALA A 553 33.94 -0.84 27.64
C ALA A 553 33.06 -1.95 27.01
N LEU A 554 31.77 -1.98 27.35
CA LEU A 554 30.80 -2.92 26.79
C LEU A 554 30.56 -2.66 25.29
N VAL A 555 30.45 -1.38 24.91
CA VAL A 555 30.34 -0.95 23.50
C VAL A 555 31.56 -1.42 22.69
N ALA A 556 32.76 -1.25 23.22
CA ALA A 556 34.00 -1.67 22.55
C ALA A 556 34.09 -3.19 22.42
N GLU A 557 33.70 -3.93 23.47
CA GLU A 557 33.61 -5.40 23.46
C GLU A 557 32.61 -5.88 22.39
N ALA A 558 31.39 -5.33 22.40
CA ALA A 558 30.35 -5.66 21.43
C ALA A 558 30.81 -5.34 19.99
N ARG A 559 31.35 -4.14 19.75
CA ARG A 559 31.89 -3.74 18.44
C ARG A 559 32.95 -4.72 17.94
N SER A 560 33.91 -5.09 18.80
CA SER A 560 34.96 -6.04 18.42
C SER A 560 34.41 -7.44 18.14
N ALA A 561 33.48 -7.92 18.98
CA ALA A 561 32.89 -9.25 18.83
C ALA A 561 32.05 -9.36 17.56
N GLU A 562 31.22 -8.35 17.28
CA GLU A 562 30.35 -8.35 16.10
C GLU A 562 31.11 -8.16 14.78
N ILE A 563 32.13 -7.29 14.75
CA ILE A 563 33.03 -7.17 13.58
C ILE A 563 33.76 -8.49 13.31
N ALA A 564 34.20 -9.19 14.36
CA ALA A 564 34.85 -10.49 14.20
C ALA A 564 33.90 -11.54 13.59
N LYS A 565 32.63 -11.55 13.97
CA LYS A 565 31.61 -12.43 13.36
C LYS A 565 31.40 -12.12 11.88
N VAL A 566 31.24 -10.84 11.51
CA VAL A 566 31.12 -10.43 10.11
C VAL A 566 32.37 -10.80 9.30
N ALA A 567 33.56 -10.62 9.88
CA ALA A 567 34.80 -11.01 9.21
C ALA A 567 34.89 -12.54 8.97
N GLN A 568 34.38 -13.35 9.91
CA GLN A 568 34.27 -14.81 9.72
C GLN A 568 33.30 -15.16 8.60
N ASP A 569 32.14 -14.51 8.54
CA ASP A 569 31.15 -14.72 7.48
C ASP A 569 31.72 -14.32 6.10
N LEU A 570 32.43 -13.20 6.02
CA LEU A 570 33.12 -12.76 4.80
C LEU A 570 34.27 -13.69 4.39
N GLN A 571 35.04 -14.20 5.36
CA GLN A 571 36.09 -15.18 5.11
C GLN A 571 35.51 -16.47 4.55
N ALA A 572 34.33 -16.91 5.00
CA ALA A 572 33.61 -18.04 4.44
C ALA A 572 33.18 -17.81 2.97
N LEU A 573 33.03 -16.56 2.55
CA LEU A 573 32.83 -16.14 1.15
C LEU A 573 34.14 -15.89 0.39
N GLY A 574 35.30 -16.15 1.01
CA GLY A 574 36.62 -15.91 0.44
C GLY A 574 37.01 -14.42 0.38
N ILE A 575 36.35 -13.54 1.13
CA ILE A 575 36.62 -12.11 1.19
C ILE A 575 37.52 -11.81 2.39
N ASP A 576 38.72 -11.28 2.13
CA ASP A 576 39.60 -10.75 3.18
C ASP A 576 39.16 -9.32 3.52
N TRP A 577 38.59 -9.14 4.71
CA TRP A 577 38.07 -7.87 5.22
C TRP A 577 38.98 -7.22 6.27
N ALA A 578 40.25 -7.62 6.32
CA ALA A 578 41.24 -7.03 7.22
C ALA A 578 41.37 -5.52 6.99
N ASP A 579 41.54 -4.78 8.10
CA ASP A 579 41.82 -3.34 8.04
C ASP A 579 43.22 -3.06 7.49
N ALA A 580 43.44 -1.84 7.01
CA ALA A 580 44.79 -1.40 6.66
C ALA A 580 45.65 -1.29 7.93
N PRO A 581 46.89 -1.80 7.93
CA PRO A 581 47.76 -1.65 9.09
C PRO A 581 48.08 -0.17 9.34
N ALA A 582 48.38 0.17 10.60
CA ALA A 582 48.44 1.56 11.09
C ALA A 582 49.55 2.41 10.45
N ASP A 583 50.55 1.76 9.86
CA ASP A 583 51.66 2.34 9.10
C ASP A 583 51.29 2.73 7.67
N VAL A 584 50.15 2.24 7.14
CA VAL A 584 49.63 2.68 5.84
C VAL A 584 48.96 4.05 6.01
N PRO A 585 49.49 5.11 5.38
CA PRO A 585 48.97 6.47 5.57
C PRO A 585 47.58 6.63 4.94
N GLN A 586 46.79 7.55 5.52
CA GLN A 586 45.52 7.98 4.95
C GLN A 586 45.77 8.90 3.75
N ALA A 587 44.96 8.78 2.70
CA ALA A 587 45.08 9.62 1.52
C ALA A 587 44.86 11.10 1.87
N SER A 588 45.76 11.97 1.41
CA SER A 588 45.62 13.42 1.56
C SER A 588 44.60 13.97 0.56
N ALA A 589 43.57 14.70 1.00
CA ALA A 589 42.59 15.29 0.09
C ALA A 589 43.12 16.59 -0.55
N PRO A 590 42.97 16.81 -1.88
CA PRO A 590 42.44 15.88 -2.89
C PRO A 590 43.54 14.92 -3.39
N ALA A 591 43.32 13.61 -3.24
CA ALA A 591 44.22 12.59 -3.78
C ALA A 591 43.81 12.28 -5.23
N ALA A 592 44.79 12.09 -6.12
CA ALA A 592 44.51 11.50 -7.42
C ALA A 592 43.93 10.08 -7.23
N PRO A 593 42.94 9.66 -8.04
CA PRO A 593 42.41 8.30 -7.97
C PRO A 593 43.55 7.28 -8.08
N PRO A 594 43.52 6.18 -7.31
CA PRO A 594 44.52 5.13 -7.46
C PRO A 594 44.45 4.56 -8.88
N ALA A 595 45.59 4.08 -9.40
CA ALA A 595 45.62 3.39 -10.68
C ALA A 595 44.86 2.06 -10.56
N VAL A 596 43.58 2.07 -10.88
CA VAL A 596 42.67 0.94 -10.74
C VAL A 596 41.82 0.86 -12.00
N ASP A 597 41.84 -0.30 -12.66
CA ASP A 597 40.93 -0.57 -13.76
C ASP A 597 39.63 -1.14 -13.18
N VAL A 598 38.51 -0.52 -13.53
CA VAL A 598 37.17 -0.92 -13.12
C VAL A 598 36.37 -1.32 -14.34
N LYS A 599 35.79 -2.52 -14.31
CA LYS A 599 34.81 -2.99 -15.30
C LYS A 599 33.51 -3.34 -14.58
N VAL A 600 32.40 -2.74 -15.03
CA VAL A 600 31.05 -3.03 -14.55
C VAL A 600 30.22 -3.54 -15.71
N GLU A 601 29.61 -4.70 -15.54
CA GLU A 601 28.72 -5.32 -16.52
C GLU A 601 27.70 -6.19 -15.80
N THR A 602 26.76 -6.78 -16.52
CA THR A 602 25.85 -7.78 -15.94
C THR A 602 26.25 -9.18 -16.39
N ASP A 603 25.67 -10.20 -15.78
CA ASP A 603 25.78 -11.58 -16.25
C ASP A 603 24.93 -11.87 -17.51
N ARG A 604 24.18 -10.88 -18.01
CA ARG A 604 23.32 -10.98 -19.20
C ARG A 604 23.93 -10.28 -20.41
N PRO A 605 23.70 -10.82 -21.64
CA PRO A 605 24.14 -10.16 -22.86
C PRO A 605 23.52 -8.77 -22.98
N ASN A 606 24.29 -7.80 -23.46
CA ASN A 606 23.87 -6.40 -23.65
C ASN A 606 23.36 -5.69 -22.37
N ASN A 607 23.61 -6.25 -21.19
CA ASN A 607 23.05 -5.76 -19.92
C ASN A 607 21.52 -5.74 -19.88
N GLU A 608 20.85 -6.65 -20.59
CA GLU A 608 19.39 -6.74 -20.66
C GLU A 608 18.86 -7.96 -19.88
N GLY A 609 18.03 -7.70 -18.87
CA GLY A 609 17.35 -8.71 -18.06
C GLY A 609 15.99 -9.10 -18.60
N VAL A 610 15.56 -10.32 -18.26
CA VAL A 610 14.22 -10.84 -18.55
C VAL A 610 13.44 -11.00 -17.24
N PRO A 611 12.21 -10.47 -17.11
CA PRO A 611 11.37 -10.65 -15.94
C PRO A 611 11.14 -12.12 -15.58
N GLY A 612 11.18 -12.44 -14.29
CA GLY A 612 11.10 -13.79 -13.73
C GLY A 612 12.44 -14.53 -13.68
N GLU A 613 13.49 -14.00 -14.30
CA GLU A 613 14.83 -14.61 -14.28
C GLU A 613 15.78 -13.89 -13.31
N PRO A 614 16.78 -14.59 -12.76
CA PRO A 614 17.84 -13.96 -11.98
C PRO A 614 18.75 -13.12 -12.87
N MET A 615 19.30 -12.05 -12.32
CA MET A 615 20.28 -11.20 -12.99
C MET A 615 21.26 -10.70 -11.94
N ALA A 616 22.54 -10.61 -12.28
CA ALA A 616 23.58 -10.16 -11.36
C ALA A 616 24.44 -9.06 -11.99
N LEU A 617 24.75 -8.04 -11.20
CA LEU A 617 25.77 -7.06 -11.51
C LEU A 617 27.14 -7.67 -11.20
N LYS A 618 28.06 -7.59 -12.15
CA LYS A 618 29.45 -8.01 -12.04
C LYS A 618 30.34 -6.79 -11.97
N LEU A 619 31.17 -6.73 -10.93
CA LEU A 619 32.22 -5.74 -10.77
C LEU A 619 33.57 -6.45 -10.79
N THR A 620 34.40 -6.13 -11.78
CA THR A 620 35.79 -6.57 -11.84
C THR A 620 36.68 -5.37 -11.54
N VAL A 621 37.55 -5.52 -10.54
CA VAL A 621 38.53 -4.52 -10.16
C VAL A 621 39.94 -5.09 -10.32
N THR A 622 40.83 -4.35 -10.97
CA THR A 622 42.25 -4.66 -11.08
C THR A 622 43.08 -3.55 -10.46
N ASN A 623 43.88 -3.87 -9.44
CA ASN A 623 44.79 -2.92 -8.83
C ASN A 623 46.05 -2.78 -9.72
N LYS A 624 46.18 -1.66 -10.44
CA LYS A 624 47.38 -1.29 -11.22
C LYS A 624 48.35 -0.41 -10.45
N GLY A 625 48.00 -0.07 -9.20
CA GLY A 625 48.84 0.70 -8.29
C GLY A 625 50.01 -0.13 -7.76
N LYS A 626 50.82 0.52 -6.91
CA LYS A 626 51.97 -0.09 -6.23
C LYS A 626 51.66 -0.54 -4.81
N GLU A 627 50.51 -0.14 -4.28
CA GLU A 627 50.11 -0.39 -2.90
C GLU A 627 48.85 -1.25 -2.84
N PRO A 628 48.68 -2.11 -1.81
CA PRO A 628 47.45 -2.87 -1.62
C PRO A 628 46.29 -1.95 -1.28
N LEU A 629 45.10 -2.28 -1.77
CA LEU A 629 43.83 -1.67 -1.35
C LEU A 629 43.23 -2.52 -0.23
N TYR A 630 42.65 -1.87 0.79
CA TYR A 630 42.06 -2.54 1.95
C TYR A 630 40.59 -2.19 2.09
N ARG A 631 39.77 -3.21 2.42
CA ARG A 631 38.31 -3.10 2.52
C ARG A 631 37.68 -2.39 1.32
N LEU A 632 38.17 -2.67 0.12
CA LEU A 632 37.59 -2.09 -1.09
C LEU A 632 36.17 -2.64 -1.24
N ALA A 633 35.19 -1.75 -1.30
CA ALA A 633 33.81 -2.07 -1.59
C ALA A 633 33.25 -1.09 -2.60
N ALA A 634 32.12 -1.46 -3.20
CA ALA A 634 31.35 -0.57 -4.05
C ALA A 634 29.87 -0.66 -3.73
N MET A 635 29.15 0.44 -3.94
CA MET A 635 27.71 0.53 -3.77
C MET A 635 27.08 1.12 -5.02
N THR A 636 25.98 0.52 -5.46
CA THR A 636 25.20 1.03 -6.58
C THR A 636 24.28 2.18 -6.15
N LYS A 637 24.11 3.15 -7.05
CA LYS A 637 23.08 4.18 -7.01
C LYS A 637 22.22 4.11 -8.26
N SER A 638 20.90 3.99 -8.10
CA SER A 638 19.91 3.94 -9.19
C SER A 638 18.59 4.55 -8.76
N ASP A 639 17.83 5.10 -9.71
CA ASP A 639 16.43 5.50 -9.48
C ASP A 639 15.50 4.29 -9.29
N ASN A 640 15.98 3.08 -9.63
CA ASN A 640 15.23 1.85 -9.54
C ASN A 640 15.66 1.04 -8.30
N PRO A 641 14.77 0.83 -7.30
CA PRO A 641 15.10 0.09 -6.08
C PRO A 641 15.57 -1.35 -6.32
N MET A 642 15.28 -1.95 -7.49
CA MET A 642 15.83 -3.25 -7.85
C MET A 642 17.35 -3.25 -8.01
N PHE A 643 17.92 -2.09 -8.31
CA PHE A 643 19.33 -1.88 -8.67
C PHE A 643 20.06 -0.91 -7.73
N ASP A 644 19.34 -0.18 -6.88
CA ASP A 644 19.88 0.75 -5.89
C ASP A 644 20.42 0.01 -4.65
N ASN A 645 21.39 0.61 -3.96
CA ASN A 645 21.97 0.14 -2.70
C ASN A 645 22.42 -1.34 -2.72
N LYS A 646 23.00 -1.79 -3.83
CA LYS A 646 23.63 -3.11 -3.94
C LYS A 646 25.11 -2.99 -3.60
N GLU A 647 25.53 -3.67 -2.55
CA GLU A 647 26.94 -3.71 -2.16
C GLU A 647 27.72 -4.82 -2.87
N LEU A 648 28.90 -4.45 -3.36
CA LEU A 648 29.86 -5.33 -4.02
C LEU A 648 31.19 -5.25 -3.27
N VAL A 649 31.43 -6.25 -2.42
CA VAL A 649 32.53 -6.24 -1.45
C VAL A 649 33.74 -6.99 -2.01
N VAL A 650 34.78 -6.24 -2.39
CA VAL A 650 36.03 -6.78 -2.97
C VAL A 650 37.02 -7.19 -1.88
N GLY A 651 37.06 -6.45 -0.76
CA GLY A 651 38.00 -6.68 0.33
C GLY A 651 39.42 -6.23 0.00
N LYS A 652 40.42 -6.93 0.56
CA LYS A 652 41.83 -6.66 0.30
C LYS A 652 42.21 -7.03 -1.14
N LEU A 653 42.92 -6.15 -1.84
CA LEU A 653 43.38 -6.37 -3.21
C LEU A 653 44.84 -5.94 -3.40
N GLU A 654 45.73 -6.93 -3.54
CA GLU A 654 47.16 -6.73 -3.74
C GLU A 654 47.49 -6.10 -5.12
N PRO A 655 48.62 -5.37 -5.25
CA PRO A 655 49.10 -4.85 -6.53
C PRO A 655 49.17 -5.92 -7.62
N GLY A 656 48.70 -5.58 -8.81
CA GLY A 656 48.66 -6.46 -9.98
C GLY A 656 47.59 -7.56 -9.92
N LYS A 657 46.82 -7.69 -8.83
CA LYS A 657 45.73 -8.66 -8.73
C LYS A 657 44.41 -8.08 -9.25
N SER A 658 43.57 -9.00 -9.74
CA SER A 658 42.20 -8.72 -10.15
C SER A 658 41.24 -9.55 -9.32
N ARG A 659 40.09 -8.97 -8.99
CA ARG A 659 39.00 -9.70 -8.34
C ARG A 659 37.68 -9.33 -9.00
N THR A 660 36.82 -10.32 -9.19
CA THR A 660 35.45 -10.13 -9.66
C THR A 660 34.50 -10.49 -8.53
N VAL A 661 33.53 -9.63 -8.28
CA VAL A 661 32.46 -9.81 -7.29
C VAL A 661 31.12 -9.57 -7.95
N THR A 662 30.06 -10.13 -7.37
CA THR A 662 28.72 -10.08 -7.93
C THR A 662 27.69 -9.70 -6.88
N ALA A 663 26.70 -8.90 -7.28
CA ALA A 663 25.51 -8.66 -6.48
C ALA A 663 24.26 -8.97 -7.30
N PRO A 664 23.29 -9.72 -6.75
CA PRO A 664 22.04 -9.96 -7.46
C PRO A 664 21.23 -8.68 -7.60
N LEU A 665 20.61 -8.55 -8.77
CA LEU A 665 19.64 -7.51 -9.10
C LEU A 665 18.22 -8.07 -8.95
N GLY A 666 17.26 -7.20 -8.67
CA GLY A 666 15.87 -7.59 -8.44
C GLY A 666 15.55 -7.91 -6.98
N TRP A 667 14.50 -8.68 -6.75
CA TRP A 667 13.91 -8.94 -5.44
C TRP A 667 14.09 -10.40 -5.04
N CYS A 668 14.47 -10.64 -3.79
CA CYS A 668 14.85 -11.96 -3.29
C CYS A 668 13.70 -12.64 -2.55
N GLU A 669 13.21 -13.74 -3.11
CA GLU A 669 12.11 -14.55 -2.58
C GLU A 669 12.58 -15.98 -2.28
N THR A 670 11.90 -16.66 -1.36
CA THR A 670 12.17 -18.07 -1.08
C THR A 670 11.42 -18.95 -2.06
N GLU A 671 12.14 -19.79 -2.80
CA GLU A 671 11.55 -20.66 -3.82
C GLU A 671 10.52 -21.62 -3.24
N GLY A 672 9.42 -21.86 -3.96
CA GLY A 672 8.35 -22.75 -3.54
C GLY A 672 7.42 -22.19 -2.46
N ARG A 673 7.66 -20.99 -1.93
CA ARG A 673 6.75 -20.32 -0.97
C ARG A 673 5.98 -19.19 -1.64
N LYS A 674 4.66 -19.35 -1.73
CA LYS A 674 3.76 -18.26 -2.13
C LYS A 674 3.61 -17.25 -0.98
N ALA A 675 3.63 -15.96 -1.32
CA ALA A 675 3.35 -14.89 -0.37
C ALA A 675 1.98 -15.12 0.31
N GLY A 676 1.96 -15.13 1.64
CA GLY A 676 0.74 -15.37 2.42
C GLY A 676 0.33 -16.84 2.57
N SER A 677 1.16 -17.82 2.17
CA SER A 677 0.85 -19.24 2.40
C SER A 677 0.96 -19.66 3.88
N THR A 678 0.08 -20.58 4.32
CA THR A 678 0.19 -21.28 5.62
C THR A 678 1.10 -22.49 5.56
N ALA A 679 1.49 -22.95 4.37
CA ALA A 679 2.44 -24.03 4.22
C ALA A 679 3.75 -23.65 4.94
N PRO A 680 4.32 -24.55 5.75
CA PRO A 680 5.65 -24.33 6.31
C PRO A 680 6.63 -24.12 5.15
N LEU A 681 7.61 -23.24 5.38
CA LEU A 681 8.73 -23.15 4.46
C LEU A 681 9.34 -24.53 4.27
N PRO A 682 9.62 -24.95 3.03
CA PRO A 682 10.46 -26.12 2.84
C PRO A 682 11.78 -25.87 3.55
N LYS A 683 12.15 -26.81 4.44
CA LYS A 683 13.45 -26.80 5.10
C LYS A 683 14.50 -26.80 3.98
N ASP A 684 15.33 -25.77 3.93
CA ASP A 684 16.38 -25.57 2.92
C ASP A 684 15.93 -25.03 1.53
N ALA A 685 14.73 -24.45 1.41
CA ALA A 685 14.33 -23.78 0.18
C ALA A 685 15.31 -22.64 -0.19
N PRO A 686 15.90 -22.65 -1.41
CA PRO A 686 16.84 -21.62 -1.80
C PRO A 686 16.11 -20.29 -1.91
N ARG A 687 16.77 -19.24 -1.42
CA ARG A 687 16.34 -17.87 -1.69
C ARG A 687 16.96 -17.42 -3.00
N VAL A 688 16.16 -16.86 -3.88
CA VAL A 688 16.58 -16.47 -5.24
C VAL A 688 16.10 -15.06 -5.52
N CYS A 689 17.02 -14.22 -5.99
CA CYS A 689 16.72 -12.87 -6.43
C CYS A 689 16.40 -12.87 -7.92
N ARG A 690 15.25 -12.31 -8.30
CA ARG A 690 14.77 -12.27 -9.68
C ARG A 690 14.30 -10.88 -10.02
N ILE A 691 14.41 -10.52 -11.30
CA ILE A 691 13.63 -9.39 -11.81
C ILE A 691 12.15 -9.78 -11.67
N PRO A 692 11.29 -8.99 -11.00
CA PRO A 692 9.87 -9.30 -10.84
C PRO A 692 9.19 -9.56 -12.18
N ARG A 693 8.29 -10.55 -12.27
CA ARG A 693 7.61 -10.93 -13.54
C ARG A 693 6.80 -9.77 -14.13
N ASP A 694 6.28 -8.90 -13.29
CA ASP A 694 5.52 -7.70 -13.65
C ASP A 694 6.40 -6.51 -14.09
N ALA A 695 7.74 -6.64 -14.11
CA ALA A 695 8.62 -5.58 -14.57
C ALA A 695 8.29 -5.16 -16.02
N LEU A 696 8.15 -3.85 -16.23
CA LEU A 696 7.91 -3.23 -17.53
C LEU A 696 9.21 -3.15 -18.33
N SER A 697 9.08 -3.04 -19.67
CA SER A 697 10.22 -2.67 -20.52
C SER A 697 10.75 -1.31 -20.10
N ARG A 698 12.06 -1.22 -19.84
CA ARG A 698 12.70 0.00 -19.32
C ARG A 698 14.22 -0.04 -19.48
N ALA A 699 14.84 1.13 -19.42
CA ALA A 699 16.28 1.31 -19.33
C ALA A 699 16.61 2.16 -18.10
N ASP A 700 17.47 1.64 -17.22
CA ASP A 700 17.87 2.30 -15.98
C ASP A 700 19.37 2.53 -15.93
N GLY A 701 19.77 3.62 -15.28
CA GLY A 701 21.16 3.92 -14.97
C GLY A 701 21.56 3.34 -13.61
N ILE A 702 22.76 2.77 -13.56
CA ILE A 702 23.43 2.33 -12.35
C ILE A 702 24.76 3.06 -12.25
N ARG A 703 24.95 3.84 -11.19
CA ARG A 703 26.22 4.45 -10.84
C ARG A 703 26.86 3.65 -9.71
N VAL A 704 28.07 3.14 -9.92
CA VAL A 704 28.84 2.39 -8.93
C VAL A 704 29.85 3.33 -8.29
N ARG A 705 29.71 3.55 -6.97
CA ARG A 705 30.63 4.33 -6.15
C ARG A 705 31.45 3.41 -5.28
N PHE A 706 32.69 3.78 -5.00
CA PHE A 706 33.61 2.95 -4.25
C PHE A 706 33.91 3.55 -2.87
N ASP A 707 34.34 2.69 -1.95
CA ASP A 707 34.93 3.07 -0.66
C ASP A 707 36.15 2.17 -0.37
N GLU A 708 37.15 2.72 0.31
CA GLU A 708 38.42 2.04 0.65
C GLU A 708 38.95 2.58 1.99
N ALA A 709 39.52 1.71 2.82
CA ALA A 709 39.84 2.01 4.23
C ALA A 709 40.76 3.23 4.45
N ARG A 710 41.57 3.63 3.45
CA ARG A 710 42.49 4.77 3.51
C ARG A 710 42.08 5.92 2.58
N GLY A 711 40.88 5.87 1.99
CA GLY A 711 40.35 6.90 1.10
C GLY A 711 40.96 6.90 -0.29
N ARG A 712 41.66 5.82 -0.70
CA ARG A 712 42.17 5.65 -2.07
C ARG A 712 41.06 5.05 -2.93
N VAL A 713 40.11 5.90 -3.31
CA VAL A 713 38.85 5.49 -3.95
C VAL A 713 38.96 5.54 -5.48
N PRO A 714 38.67 4.45 -6.22
CA PRO A 714 38.56 4.47 -7.67
C PRO A 714 37.51 5.47 -8.19
N ALA A 715 37.64 5.90 -9.44
CA ALA A 715 36.62 6.74 -10.08
C ALA A 715 35.27 5.98 -10.16
N PRO A 716 34.12 6.66 -10.01
CA PRO A 716 32.82 6.03 -10.20
C PRO A 716 32.68 5.45 -11.62
N ALA A 717 31.97 4.33 -11.73
CA ALA A 717 31.62 3.73 -13.00
C ALA A 717 30.11 3.84 -13.23
N GLU A 718 29.68 3.95 -14.48
CA GLU A 718 28.27 3.97 -14.85
C GLU A 718 27.94 2.84 -15.82
N LEU A 719 26.76 2.25 -15.66
CA LEU A 719 26.23 1.19 -16.49
C LEU A 719 24.77 1.47 -16.80
N ARG A 720 24.34 1.24 -18.04
CA ARG A 720 22.93 1.20 -18.40
C ARG A 720 22.46 -0.25 -18.44
N VAL A 721 21.37 -0.53 -17.75
CA VAL A 721 20.73 -1.84 -17.66
C VAL A 721 19.34 -1.77 -18.27
N GLY A 722 19.06 -2.71 -19.19
CA GLY A 722 17.75 -2.88 -19.79
C GLY A 722 16.94 -3.96 -19.07
N VAL A 723 15.63 -3.83 -19.07
CA VAL A 723 14.71 -4.94 -18.81
C VAL A 723 13.75 -5.02 -19.99
N LYS A 724 13.60 -6.22 -20.56
CA LYS A 724 12.62 -6.48 -21.61
C LYS A 724 11.35 -7.08 -20.99
N GLY A 725 10.32 -6.26 -20.84
CA GLY A 725 9.05 -6.65 -20.26
C GLY A 725 8.43 -7.85 -20.97
N LEU A 726 7.74 -8.71 -20.22
CA LEU A 726 6.98 -9.81 -20.80
C LEU A 726 5.74 -9.26 -21.52
N GLU A 727 5.39 -9.91 -22.63
CA GLU A 727 4.06 -9.77 -23.24
C GLU A 727 2.99 -10.11 -22.20
N ARG A 728 1.89 -9.35 -22.22
CA ARG A 728 0.85 -9.42 -21.18
C ARG A 728 -0.37 -10.22 -21.65
N PRO A 729 -0.99 -11.03 -20.77
CA PRO A 729 -2.30 -11.60 -21.03
C PRO A 729 -3.37 -10.50 -21.01
N VAL A 730 -4.47 -10.74 -21.70
CA VAL A 730 -5.67 -9.90 -21.65
C VAL A 730 -6.84 -10.87 -21.52
N PHE A 731 -7.66 -10.71 -20.49
CA PHE A 731 -8.74 -11.63 -20.21
C PHE A 731 -10.05 -11.10 -20.78
N ALA A 732 -10.51 -11.71 -21.87
CA ALA A 732 -11.89 -11.59 -22.33
C ALA A 732 -12.72 -12.68 -21.66
N TYR A 733 -14.03 -12.45 -21.52
CA TYR A 733 -14.90 -13.46 -20.95
C TYR A 733 -16.34 -13.32 -21.42
N SER A 734 -17.10 -14.39 -21.21
CA SER A 734 -18.56 -14.42 -21.34
C SER A 734 -19.14 -15.11 -20.12
N TYR A 735 -20.41 -14.81 -19.82
CA TYR A 735 -21.11 -15.53 -18.77
C TYR A 735 -22.58 -15.77 -19.10
N GLN A 736 -23.16 -16.76 -18.44
CA GLN A 736 -24.58 -17.06 -18.42
C GLN A 736 -24.99 -17.48 -17.01
N VAL A 737 -26.07 -16.89 -16.49
CA VAL A 737 -26.74 -17.30 -15.26
C VAL A 737 -27.91 -18.22 -15.61
N VAL A 738 -27.97 -19.37 -14.95
CA VAL A 738 -28.97 -20.41 -15.21
C VAL A 738 -29.56 -20.90 -13.88
N ASP A 739 -30.88 -20.88 -13.77
CA ASP A 739 -31.69 -21.38 -12.64
C ASP A 739 -31.91 -22.91 -12.72
N ASN A 740 -30.82 -23.65 -12.89
CA ASN A 740 -30.85 -25.10 -13.09
C ASN A 740 -30.81 -25.93 -11.80
N ARG A 741 -30.72 -25.30 -10.63
CA ARG A 741 -30.55 -26.00 -9.35
C ARG A 741 -31.65 -25.57 -8.38
N LYS A 742 -32.59 -26.46 -8.05
CA LYS A 742 -33.79 -26.07 -7.28
C LYS A 742 -34.56 -24.85 -7.85
N GLY A 743 -34.30 -24.48 -9.11
CA GLY A 743 -35.01 -23.47 -9.86
C GLY A 743 -35.99 -24.10 -10.83
N ASN A 744 -36.82 -23.27 -11.46
CA ASN A 744 -37.88 -23.74 -12.35
C ASN A 744 -37.40 -23.93 -13.82
N GLY A 745 -36.18 -23.48 -14.12
CA GLY A 745 -35.52 -23.57 -15.42
C GLY A 745 -36.11 -22.63 -16.47
N ASP A 746 -36.68 -21.50 -16.09
CA ASP A 746 -37.28 -20.53 -17.01
C ASP A 746 -36.32 -19.44 -17.49
N GLY A 747 -35.07 -19.43 -16.99
CA GLY A 747 -34.04 -18.46 -17.35
C GLY A 747 -34.22 -17.09 -16.68
N ARG A 748 -35.22 -16.93 -15.80
CA ARG A 748 -35.43 -15.75 -14.97
C ARG A 748 -35.06 -16.11 -13.55
N VAL A 749 -34.16 -15.37 -12.92
CA VAL A 749 -33.76 -15.70 -11.55
C VAL A 749 -34.83 -15.23 -10.55
N GLN A 750 -35.21 -16.09 -9.63
CA GLN A 750 -36.18 -15.82 -8.56
C GLN A 750 -35.55 -15.97 -7.17
N LYS A 751 -36.23 -15.42 -6.16
CA LYS A 751 -35.86 -15.67 -4.76
C LYS A 751 -36.15 -17.13 -4.41
N GLY A 752 -35.27 -17.73 -3.62
CA GLY A 752 -35.33 -19.13 -3.21
C GLY A 752 -34.61 -20.10 -4.14
N GLU A 753 -34.13 -19.67 -5.31
CA GLU A 753 -33.49 -20.53 -6.29
C GLU A 753 -31.97 -20.69 -6.07
N ASP A 754 -31.43 -21.88 -6.38
CA ASP A 754 -30.00 -22.03 -6.61
C ASP A 754 -29.72 -21.81 -8.12
N VAL A 755 -28.72 -20.99 -8.42
CA VAL A 755 -28.34 -20.70 -9.79
C VAL A 755 -26.88 -21.07 -10.05
N THR A 756 -26.59 -21.33 -11.31
CA THR A 756 -25.23 -21.54 -11.82
C THR A 756 -24.87 -20.41 -12.78
N MET A 757 -23.79 -19.68 -12.49
CA MET A 757 -23.17 -18.73 -13.41
C MET A 757 -22.02 -19.43 -14.13
N TYR A 758 -22.26 -19.84 -15.37
CA TYR A 758 -21.23 -20.37 -16.26
C TYR A 758 -20.39 -19.21 -16.79
N VAL A 759 -19.07 -19.31 -16.70
CA VAL A 759 -18.14 -18.29 -17.19
C VAL A 759 -17.11 -18.93 -18.09
N THR A 760 -16.91 -18.38 -19.29
CA THR A 760 -15.77 -18.73 -20.14
C THR A 760 -14.76 -17.60 -20.07
N VAL A 761 -13.53 -17.89 -19.65
CA VAL A 761 -12.41 -16.95 -19.62
C VAL A 761 -11.47 -17.29 -20.76
N THR A 762 -11.18 -16.33 -21.62
CA THR A 762 -10.27 -16.47 -22.76
C THR A 762 -9.12 -15.48 -22.64
N ASN A 763 -7.89 -15.96 -22.77
CA ASN A 763 -6.74 -15.06 -22.89
C ASN A 763 -6.62 -14.59 -24.34
N VAL A 764 -7.03 -13.35 -24.61
CA VAL A 764 -6.93 -12.69 -25.93
C VAL A 764 -5.67 -11.82 -26.05
N GLY A 765 -4.83 -11.81 -25.02
CA GLY A 765 -3.55 -11.10 -25.02
C GLY A 765 -2.47 -11.85 -25.78
N ARG A 766 -1.34 -11.17 -25.99
CA ARG A 766 -0.15 -11.76 -26.66
C ARG A 766 0.70 -12.60 -25.70
N GLY A 767 0.62 -12.32 -24.40
CA GLY A 767 1.33 -13.04 -23.36
C GLY A 767 0.54 -14.19 -22.77
N ARG A 768 1.23 -15.21 -22.25
CA ARG A 768 0.60 -16.22 -21.40
C ARG A 768 0.34 -15.64 -20.01
N SER A 769 -0.62 -16.23 -19.30
CA SER A 769 -0.82 -15.95 -17.88
C SER A 769 0.05 -16.88 -17.00
N TYR A 770 0.16 -16.56 -15.71
CA TYR A 770 0.90 -17.30 -14.70
C TYR A 770 -0.05 -17.62 -13.54
N GLU A 771 0.06 -16.98 -12.37
CA GLU A 771 -0.88 -17.16 -11.27
C GLU A 771 -2.19 -16.38 -11.52
N THR A 772 -3.12 -17.01 -12.22
CA THR A 772 -4.38 -16.39 -12.65
C THR A 772 -5.58 -16.98 -11.96
N GLN A 773 -6.48 -16.11 -11.51
CA GLN A 773 -7.67 -16.51 -10.77
C GLN A 773 -8.89 -15.80 -11.31
N ALA A 774 -10.00 -16.53 -11.37
CA ALA A 774 -11.32 -15.98 -11.58
C ALA A 774 -12.07 -16.02 -10.24
N ASN A 775 -12.57 -14.87 -9.79
CA ASN A 775 -13.24 -14.73 -8.50
C ASN A 775 -14.62 -14.11 -8.68
N LEU A 776 -15.61 -14.64 -7.94
CA LEU A 776 -16.93 -14.05 -7.81
C LEU A 776 -17.14 -13.58 -6.38
N ARG A 777 -17.37 -12.29 -6.19
CA ARG A 777 -17.63 -11.66 -4.89
C ARG A 777 -19.10 -11.29 -4.74
N ASN A 778 -19.64 -11.51 -3.55
CA ASN A 778 -21.02 -11.14 -3.21
C ASN A 778 -21.11 -9.62 -2.95
N LEU A 779 -22.04 -8.93 -3.60
CA LEU A 779 -22.36 -7.52 -3.33
C LEU A 779 -23.80 -7.34 -2.78
N SER A 780 -24.50 -8.44 -2.48
CA SER A 780 -25.90 -8.44 -2.03
C SER A 780 -26.07 -8.75 -0.54
N GLY A 781 -24.96 -8.88 0.20
CA GLY A 781 -24.97 -9.30 1.60
C GLY A 781 -25.74 -10.61 1.82
N ASP A 782 -26.58 -10.65 2.85
CA ASP A 782 -27.36 -11.84 3.25
C ASP A 782 -28.38 -12.33 2.20
N GLY A 783 -28.66 -11.54 1.15
CA GLY A 783 -29.57 -11.88 0.06
C GLY A 783 -29.00 -12.89 -0.94
N LEU A 784 -27.68 -13.16 -0.90
CA LEU A 784 -27.03 -14.10 -1.82
C LEU A 784 -25.99 -14.94 -1.06
N LEU A 785 -25.96 -16.25 -1.33
CA LEU A 785 -25.00 -17.17 -0.72
C LEU A 785 -24.15 -17.86 -1.78
N LEU A 786 -22.88 -17.45 -1.87
CA LEU A 786 -21.87 -18.09 -2.73
C LEU A 786 -21.44 -19.45 -2.15
N ARG A 787 -21.48 -20.50 -2.97
CA ARG A 787 -20.96 -21.84 -2.61
C ARG A 787 -19.49 -21.99 -2.97
N GLU A 788 -19.12 -21.47 -4.13
CA GLU A 788 -17.76 -21.41 -4.65
C GLU A 788 -17.48 -19.99 -5.14
N GLY A 789 -16.34 -19.45 -4.75
CA GLY A 789 -15.99 -18.07 -5.08
C GLY A 789 -14.77 -17.94 -5.97
N ARG A 790 -13.87 -18.93 -6.03
CA ARG A 790 -12.56 -18.77 -6.68
C ARG A 790 -12.20 -19.99 -7.51
N PHE A 791 -11.69 -19.76 -8.71
CA PHE A 791 -11.19 -20.80 -9.58
C PHE A 791 -9.79 -20.46 -10.09
N ASP A 792 -8.92 -21.46 -10.10
CA ASP A 792 -7.61 -21.38 -10.73
C ASP A 792 -7.76 -21.50 -12.26
N VAL A 793 -7.38 -20.43 -12.96
CA VAL A 793 -7.30 -20.36 -14.42
C VAL A 793 -5.87 -20.01 -14.86
N SER A 794 -4.89 -20.43 -14.07
CA SER A 794 -3.47 -20.18 -14.30
C SER A 794 -2.98 -20.80 -15.61
N ASN A 795 -1.91 -20.21 -16.12
CA ASN A 795 -1.17 -20.65 -17.30
C ASN A 795 -1.96 -20.67 -18.63
N LEU A 796 -2.97 -19.80 -18.77
CA LEU A 796 -3.69 -19.63 -20.03
C LEU A 796 -2.76 -19.06 -21.11
N LYS A 797 -2.55 -19.82 -22.19
CA LYS A 797 -1.83 -19.34 -23.38
C LYS A 797 -2.69 -18.36 -24.20
N PRO A 798 -2.08 -17.52 -25.06
CA PRO A 798 -2.83 -16.74 -26.04
C PRO A 798 -3.82 -17.61 -26.83
N GLY A 799 -5.08 -17.17 -26.89
CA GLY A 799 -6.21 -17.87 -27.52
C GLY A 799 -6.83 -19.00 -26.70
N GLU A 800 -6.21 -19.43 -25.60
CA GLU A 800 -6.73 -20.50 -24.76
C GLU A 800 -7.90 -20.02 -23.91
N SER A 801 -8.87 -20.92 -23.67
CA SER A 801 -10.06 -20.64 -22.86
C SER A 801 -10.23 -21.67 -21.73
N ARG A 802 -10.74 -21.22 -20.58
CA ARG A 802 -11.17 -22.06 -19.45
C ARG A 802 -12.64 -21.80 -19.16
N LYS A 803 -13.41 -22.86 -18.98
CA LYS A 803 -14.83 -22.79 -18.57
C LYS A 803 -14.97 -23.06 -17.08
N LEU A 804 -15.75 -22.24 -16.41
CA LEU A 804 -15.95 -22.22 -14.96
C LEU A 804 -17.45 -22.22 -14.65
N SER A 805 -17.81 -22.58 -13.43
CA SER A 805 -19.20 -22.58 -12.98
C SER A 805 -19.27 -22.14 -11.53
N PHE A 806 -19.66 -20.88 -11.31
CA PHE A 806 -19.95 -20.40 -9.96
C PHE A 806 -21.37 -20.82 -9.60
N THR A 807 -21.59 -21.26 -8.36
CA THR A 807 -22.94 -21.60 -7.89
C THR A 807 -23.29 -20.80 -6.66
N PHE A 808 -24.52 -20.30 -6.63
CA PHE A 808 -25.00 -19.50 -5.52
C PHE A 808 -26.51 -19.59 -5.37
N GLU A 809 -26.98 -19.35 -4.14
CA GLU A 809 -28.39 -19.29 -3.79
C GLU A 809 -28.83 -17.83 -3.75
N VAL A 810 -29.93 -17.50 -4.41
CA VAL A 810 -30.62 -16.22 -4.25
C VAL A 810 -31.64 -16.40 -3.14
N ARG A 811 -31.44 -15.73 -2.01
CA ARG A 811 -32.23 -16.00 -0.79
C ARG A 811 -33.48 -15.14 -0.74
N GLU A 812 -34.50 -15.63 -0.04
CA GLU A 812 -35.71 -14.86 0.29
C GLU A 812 -35.43 -13.53 0.99
N ALA A 813 -34.31 -13.47 1.72
CA ALA A 813 -33.85 -12.27 2.42
C ALA A 813 -33.33 -11.15 1.50
N LEU A 814 -33.18 -11.38 0.19
CA LEU A 814 -32.75 -10.36 -0.75
C LEU A 814 -33.77 -9.20 -0.78
N ALA A 815 -33.36 -8.03 -0.31
CA ALA A 815 -34.21 -6.84 -0.25
C ALA A 815 -34.35 -6.15 -1.63
N ASP A 816 -33.27 -6.18 -2.42
CA ASP A 816 -33.21 -5.54 -3.73
C ASP A 816 -33.98 -6.34 -4.79
N THR A 817 -34.37 -5.65 -5.88
CA THR A 817 -34.95 -6.27 -7.08
C THR A 817 -33.90 -6.91 -7.98
N GLU A 818 -32.63 -6.89 -7.57
CA GLU A 818 -31.49 -7.43 -8.30
C GLU A 818 -30.54 -8.10 -7.31
N ALA A 819 -30.04 -9.29 -7.66
CA ALA A 819 -28.85 -9.84 -7.05
C ALA A 819 -27.61 -9.23 -7.73
N LYS A 820 -26.63 -8.82 -6.93
CA LYS A 820 -25.41 -8.15 -7.37
C LYS A 820 -24.18 -8.96 -6.95
N VAL A 821 -23.29 -9.18 -7.90
CA VAL A 821 -22.01 -9.85 -7.72
C VAL A 821 -20.91 -9.11 -8.48
N GLU A 822 -19.66 -9.29 -8.07
CA GLU A 822 -18.48 -8.75 -8.77
C GLU A 822 -17.64 -9.92 -9.29
N LEU A 823 -17.53 -10.04 -10.61
CA LEU A 823 -16.64 -10.98 -11.27
C LEU A 823 -15.29 -10.29 -11.47
N SER A 824 -14.20 -10.95 -11.09
CA SER A 824 -12.84 -10.48 -11.39
C SER A 824 -12.00 -11.61 -11.95
N ILE A 825 -11.19 -11.31 -12.96
CA ILE A 825 -10.16 -12.22 -13.48
C ILE A 825 -8.83 -11.49 -13.41
N GLY A 826 -7.91 -12.02 -12.61
CA GLY A 826 -6.63 -11.36 -12.36
C GLY A 826 -5.45 -12.31 -12.34
N ASP A 827 -4.36 -11.88 -12.94
CA ASP A 827 -3.03 -12.47 -12.84
C ASP A 827 -2.22 -11.73 -11.78
N ARG A 828 -1.84 -12.44 -10.71
CA ARG A 828 -1.15 -11.84 -9.57
C ARG A 828 0.33 -11.58 -9.86
N ASP A 829 0.96 -12.44 -10.65
CA ASP A 829 2.37 -12.35 -11.00
C ASP A 829 2.65 -11.17 -11.95
N LEU A 830 1.70 -10.87 -12.84
CA LEU A 830 1.80 -9.79 -13.84
C LEU A 830 1.03 -8.53 -13.44
N ARG A 831 0.20 -8.58 -12.38
CA ARG A 831 -0.73 -7.53 -11.93
C ARG A 831 -1.72 -7.07 -13.02
N GLU A 832 -2.10 -8.00 -13.88
CA GLU A 832 -3.19 -7.79 -14.84
C GLU A 832 -4.51 -8.17 -14.20
N ASN A 833 -5.55 -7.36 -14.36
CA ASN A 833 -6.84 -7.63 -13.74
C ASN A 833 -7.97 -6.99 -14.55
N THR A 834 -9.09 -7.69 -14.67
CA THR A 834 -10.36 -7.16 -15.18
C THR A 834 -11.45 -7.42 -14.15
N VAL A 835 -12.37 -6.47 -13.99
CA VAL A 835 -13.46 -6.53 -13.00
C VAL A 835 -14.76 -6.08 -13.66
N GLU A 836 -15.86 -6.73 -13.30
CA GLU A 836 -17.21 -6.31 -13.68
C GLU A 836 -18.19 -6.55 -12.53
N LYS A 837 -19.02 -5.56 -12.26
CA LYS A 837 -20.18 -5.70 -11.39
C LYS A 837 -21.37 -6.21 -12.20
N VAL A 838 -21.76 -7.45 -11.94
CA VAL A 838 -22.89 -8.11 -12.59
C VAL A 838 -24.15 -7.91 -11.76
N ARG A 839 -25.20 -7.39 -12.41
CA ARG A 839 -26.54 -7.24 -11.85
C ARG A 839 -27.47 -8.28 -12.48
N ILE A 840 -28.10 -9.06 -11.63
CA ILE A 840 -28.97 -10.18 -12.00
C ILE A 840 -30.39 -9.79 -11.57
N PRO A 841 -31.27 -9.42 -12.52
CA PRO A 841 -32.64 -9.04 -12.20
C PRO A 841 -33.40 -10.20 -11.54
N ILE A 842 -34.17 -9.88 -10.50
CA ILE A 842 -35.13 -10.81 -9.90
C ILE A 842 -36.48 -10.57 -10.55
N ALA A 843 -37.01 -11.58 -11.25
CA ALA A 843 -38.22 -11.46 -12.05
C ALA A 843 -39.24 -12.55 -11.72
N PRO A 844 -40.55 -12.32 -11.99
CA PRO A 844 -41.57 -13.36 -11.85
C PRO A 844 -41.34 -14.53 -12.81
N ALA A 845 -41.70 -15.73 -12.33
CA ALA A 845 -41.59 -16.96 -13.09
C ALA A 845 -42.32 -16.91 -14.44
N ALA A 846 -41.69 -17.47 -15.47
CA ALA A 846 -42.26 -17.68 -16.78
C ALA A 846 -43.01 -19.03 -16.84
N SER A 847 -44.18 -19.03 -17.48
CA SER A 847 -44.98 -20.26 -17.64
C SER A 847 -44.49 -21.08 -18.83
N LEU A 848 -43.60 -22.04 -18.58
CA LEU A 848 -43.10 -22.98 -19.58
C LEU A 848 -44.06 -24.16 -19.76
N THR A 849 -44.43 -24.46 -21.02
CA THR A 849 -45.17 -25.68 -21.36
C THR A 849 -44.17 -26.79 -21.74
N PRO A 850 -44.13 -27.94 -21.05
CA PRO A 850 -43.25 -29.05 -21.40
C PRO A 850 -43.44 -29.49 -22.86
N ALA A 851 -42.32 -29.74 -23.55
CA ALA A 851 -42.31 -30.19 -24.93
C ALA A 851 -41.16 -31.17 -25.16
N GLN A 852 -41.27 -32.00 -26.19
CA GLN A 852 -40.23 -32.96 -26.58
C GLN A 852 -39.97 -32.86 -28.08
N GLY A 853 -38.72 -33.05 -28.48
CA GLY A 853 -38.31 -33.05 -29.88
C GLY A 853 -36.89 -32.54 -30.05
N ALA A 854 -36.49 -32.34 -31.30
CA ALA A 854 -35.21 -31.75 -31.66
C ALA A 854 -35.44 -30.60 -32.65
N VAL A 855 -34.58 -29.59 -32.59
CA VAL A 855 -34.53 -28.50 -33.55
C VAL A 855 -33.11 -28.30 -34.06
N LYS A 856 -32.96 -27.80 -35.29
CA LYS A 856 -31.68 -27.42 -35.88
C LYS A 856 -31.64 -25.92 -36.19
N GLY A 857 -30.48 -25.30 -36.04
CA GLY A 857 -30.26 -23.95 -36.55
C GLY A 857 -30.54 -23.87 -38.06
N LYS A 858 -31.24 -22.82 -38.50
CA LYS A 858 -31.43 -22.51 -39.94
C LYS A 858 -30.11 -22.06 -40.58
N ALA A 859 -30.14 -21.70 -41.88
CA ALA A 859 -28.97 -21.26 -42.64
C ALA A 859 -28.15 -20.13 -41.97
N GLN A 860 -28.80 -19.22 -41.23
CA GLN A 860 -28.13 -18.14 -40.49
C GLN A 860 -27.77 -18.52 -39.03
N GLY A 861 -28.01 -19.76 -38.63
CA GLY A 861 -28.01 -20.19 -37.23
C GLY A 861 -29.20 -19.64 -36.44
N ALA A 862 -29.23 -19.93 -35.14
CA ALA A 862 -30.23 -19.40 -34.19
C ALA A 862 -29.55 -18.79 -32.97
N ALA A 863 -30.03 -17.63 -32.52
CA ALA A 863 -29.53 -17.01 -31.30
C ALA A 863 -29.92 -17.87 -30.09
N LEU A 864 -28.93 -18.14 -29.23
CA LEU A 864 -29.14 -18.79 -27.94
C LEU A 864 -29.33 -17.69 -26.89
N LEU A 865 -30.53 -17.59 -26.34
CA LEU A 865 -30.93 -16.57 -25.37
C LEU A 865 -30.90 -17.13 -23.95
N GLU A 866 -30.52 -16.29 -22.99
CA GLU A 866 -30.49 -16.64 -21.56
C GLU A 866 -31.89 -16.84 -20.96
N SER A 867 -32.87 -16.04 -21.40
CA SER A 867 -34.28 -16.11 -20.99
C SER A 867 -35.21 -15.98 -22.21
N PRO A 868 -36.50 -16.35 -22.10
CA PRO A 868 -37.46 -16.27 -23.20
C PRO A 868 -38.08 -14.87 -23.32
N ASP A 869 -37.23 -13.83 -23.35
CA ASP A 869 -37.64 -12.42 -23.39
C ASP A 869 -37.14 -11.70 -24.64
N GLY A 870 -37.84 -10.64 -25.07
CA GLY A 870 -37.49 -9.86 -26.26
C GLY A 870 -36.11 -9.17 -26.17
N GLY A 871 -35.71 -8.77 -24.97
CA GLY A 871 -34.41 -8.16 -24.66
C GLY A 871 -33.43 -9.09 -23.93
N ALA A 872 -33.67 -10.41 -23.96
CA ALA A 872 -32.80 -11.38 -23.33
C ALA A 872 -31.38 -11.33 -23.91
N ARG A 873 -30.39 -11.58 -23.05
CA ARG A 873 -29.00 -11.65 -23.45
C ARG A 873 -28.77 -12.84 -24.40
N VAL A 874 -28.04 -12.60 -25.48
CA VAL A 874 -27.54 -13.65 -26.37
C VAL A 874 -26.25 -14.22 -25.77
N ILE A 875 -26.21 -15.53 -25.52
CA ILE A 875 -25.06 -16.25 -24.96
C ILE A 875 -24.19 -16.92 -26.03
N GLY A 876 -24.68 -16.95 -27.28
CA GLY A 876 -24.03 -17.57 -28.41
C GLY A 876 -25.01 -17.87 -29.54
N ARG A 877 -24.56 -18.60 -30.55
CA ARG A 877 -25.38 -18.98 -31.71
C ARG A 877 -25.31 -20.47 -31.96
N LEU A 878 -26.47 -21.10 -32.09
CA LEU A 878 -26.62 -22.46 -32.58
C LEU A 878 -26.32 -22.49 -34.09
N PRO A 879 -25.26 -23.16 -34.56
CA PRO A 879 -24.87 -23.11 -35.96
C PRO A 879 -25.90 -23.79 -36.87
N SER A 880 -25.84 -23.47 -38.17
CA SER A 880 -26.70 -24.08 -39.17
C SER A 880 -26.57 -25.61 -39.17
N GLY A 881 -27.71 -26.30 -39.12
CA GLY A 881 -27.79 -27.76 -39.14
C GLY A 881 -27.42 -28.47 -37.82
N VAL A 882 -26.89 -27.76 -36.82
CA VAL A 882 -26.59 -28.33 -35.51
C VAL A 882 -27.88 -28.51 -34.72
N ALA A 883 -28.10 -29.73 -34.22
CA ALA A 883 -29.33 -30.10 -33.52
C ALA A 883 -29.22 -29.95 -32.00
N ALA A 884 -30.30 -29.46 -31.38
CA ALA A 884 -30.46 -29.36 -29.93
C ALA A 884 -31.82 -29.94 -29.49
N SER A 885 -31.86 -30.58 -28.33
CA SER A 885 -33.08 -31.17 -27.77
C SER A 885 -33.99 -30.10 -27.19
N VAL A 886 -35.27 -30.11 -27.56
CA VAL A 886 -36.30 -29.22 -27.00
C VAL A 886 -36.89 -29.85 -25.74
N THR A 887 -37.02 -29.05 -24.69
CA THR A 887 -37.59 -29.49 -23.39
C THR A 887 -38.84 -28.72 -22.96
N ALA A 888 -39.04 -27.51 -23.48
CA ALA A 888 -40.22 -26.70 -23.22
C ALA A 888 -40.44 -25.64 -24.30
N VAL A 889 -41.63 -25.04 -24.30
CA VAL A 889 -42.00 -23.91 -25.17
C VAL A 889 -42.70 -22.81 -24.37
N MET A 890 -42.52 -21.56 -24.79
CA MET A 890 -43.23 -20.39 -24.27
C MET A 890 -43.39 -19.36 -25.38
N GLY A 891 -44.62 -19.17 -25.84
CA GLY A 891 -44.90 -18.29 -26.98
C GLY A 891 -44.07 -18.68 -28.21
N GLU A 892 -43.25 -17.76 -28.69
CA GLU A 892 -42.36 -17.96 -29.84
C GLU A 892 -41.00 -18.60 -29.49
N TYR A 893 -40.73 -18.88 -28.21
CA TYR A 893 -39.45 -19.40 -27.75
C TYR A 893 -39.51 -20.90 -27.47
N LYS A 894 -38.44 -21.61 -27.84
CA LYS A 894 -38.23 -23.02 -27.52
C LYS A 894 -37.02 -23.14 -26.59
N LYS A 895 -37.21 -23.78 -25.43
CA LYS A 895 -36.13 -24.11 -24.50
C LYS A 895 -35.35 -25.31 -25.04
N VAL A 896 -34.05 -25.15 -25.25
CA VAL A 896 -33.14 -26.18 -25.75
C VAL A 896 -32.05 -26.52 -24.74
N THR A 897 -31.70 -27.80 -24.64
CA THR A 897 -30.58 -28.26 -23.80
C THR A 897 -29.26 -28.11 -24.56
N LEU A 898 -28.24 -27.57 -23.91
CA LEU A 898 -26.90 -27.39 -24.49
C LEU A 898 -25.90 -28.44 -23.98
N SER A 899 -25.85 -28.64 -22.66
CA SER A 899 -25.01 -29.64 -22.00
C SER A 899 -25.61 -29.98 -20.64
N GLU A 900 -24.97 -30.86 -19.86
CA GLU A 900 -25.47 -31.26 -18.54
C GLU A 900 -25.83 -30.05 -17.65
N GLY A 901 -27.14 -29.87 -17.41
CA GLY A 901 -27.70 -28.78 -16.61
C GLY A 901 -27.73 -27.39 -17.27
N ARG A 902 -27.12 -27.19 -18.46
CA ARG A 902 -27.09 -25.89 -19.16
C ARG A 902 -28.10 -25.88 -20.30
N PHE A 903 -28.93 -24.84 -20.37
CA PHE A 903 -29.93 -24.66 -21.41
C PHE A 903 -29.93 -23.23 -21.94
N ALA A 904 -30.67 -23.01 -23.03
CA ALA A 904 -30.92 -21.69 -23.60
C ALA A 904 -32.30 -21.67 -24.27
N PHE A 905 -32.72 -20.50 -24.73
CA PHE A 905 -33.93 -20.32 -25.52
C PHE A 905 -33.58 -19.94 -26.96
N VAL A 906 -34.25 -20.55 -27.93
CA VAL A 906 -34.17 -20.18 -29.35
C VAL A 906 -35.52 -19.69 -29.83
N ARG A 907 -35.54 -18.72 -30.73
CA ARG A 907 -36.78 -18.30 -31.39
C ARG A 907 -37.21 -19.38 -32.39
N ALA A 908 -38.48 -19.77 -32.36
CA ALA A 908 -39.04 -20.77 -33.24
C ALA A 908 -38.87 -20.41 -34.73
N ALA A 909 -38.81 -19.11 -35.06
CA ALA A 909 -38.56 -18.62 -36.41
C ALA A 909 -37.12 -18.90 -36.91
N GLU A 910 -36.15 -19.14 -36.03
CA GLU A 910 -34.72 -19.29 -36.37
C GLU A 910 -34.27 -20.75 -36.47
N VAL A 911 -35.16 -21.70 -36.18
CA VAL A 911 -34.85 -23.13 -36.15
C VAL A 911 -35.84 -23.96 -36.96
N ASP A 912 -35.36 -25.05 -37.55
CA ASP A 912 -36.18 -26.07 -38.21
C ASP A 912 -36.36 -27.28 -37.29
N GLY A 913 -37.47 -28.01 -37.45
CA GLY A 913 -37.72 -29.23 -36.68
C GLY A 913 -36.86 -30.42 -37.14
N GLY A 914 -36.49 -31.29 -36.20
CA GLY A 914 -35.79 -32.56 -36.46
C GLY A 914 -34.28 -32.52 -36.21
N GLY A 915 -33.62 -33.67 -36.32
CA GLY A 915 -32.18 -33.84 -36.07
C GLY A 915 -31.84 -34.84 -34.99
N ASN A 916 -30.52 -35.07 -34.80
CA ASN A 916 -29.99 -35.93 -33.76
C ASN A 916 -29.08 -35.10 -32.83
N PRO A 917 -29.63 -34.54 -31.73
CA PRO A 917 -28.88 -33.69 -30.81
C PRO A 917 -27.71 -34.44 -30.17
N ALA A 918 -26.55 -33.78 -30.08
CA ALA A 918 -25.43 -34.28 -29.30
C ALA A 918 -25.68 -34.06 -27.79
N ALA A 919 -25.06 -34.89 -26.93
CA ALA A 919 -25.11 -34.70 -25.48
C ALA A 919 -24.48 -33.36 -25.04
N HIS A 920 -23.46 -32.93 -25.77
CA HIS A 920 -22.86 -31.61 -25.67
C HIS A 920 -23.07 -30.92 -27.02
N VAL A 921 -24.06 -30.05 -27.10
CA VAL A 921 -24.40 -29.31 -28.31
C VAL A 921 -23.29 -28.28 -28.58
N PRO A 922 -22.56 -28.38 -29.71
CA PRO A 922 -21.60 -27.36 -30.08
C PRO A 922 -22.35 -26.09 -30.48
N TYR A 923 -21.90 -24.95 -29.98
CA TYR A 923 -22.42 -23.66 -30.39
C TYR A 923 -21.29 -22.63 -30.40
N ASP A 924 -21.47 -21.60 -31.22
CA ASP A 924 -20.52 -20.50 -31.30
C ASP A 924 -20.75 -19.59 -30.08
N GLU A 925 -19.89 -19.73 -29.07
CA GLU A 925 -19.91 -18.86 -27.89
C GLU A 925 -19.57 -17.43 -28.32
N GLU A 926 -20.43 -16.48 -27.95
CA GLU A 926 -20.18 -15.06 -28.17
C GLU A 926 -19.44 -14.52 -26.95
N LEU A 927 -18.17 -14.13 -27.12
CA LEU A 927 -17.45 -13.41 -26.07
C LEU A 927 -18.14 -12.07 -25.84
N GLN A 928 -18.61 -11.83 -24.62
CA GLN A 928 -19.50 -10.71 -24.31
C GLN A 928 -18.74 -9.48 -23.78
N ARG A 929 -17.54 -9.70 -23.21
CA ARG A 929 -16.76 -8.68 -22.54
C ARG A 929 -15.30 -8.76 -22.93
N PHE A 930 -14.78 -7.63 -23.36
CA PHE A 930 -13.38 -7.41 -23.69
C PHE A 930 -12.94 -6.15 -22.97
N PRO A 931 -11.82 -6.17 -22.25
CA PRO A 931 -11.18 -4.92 -21.87
C PRO A 931 -10.87 -4.13 -23.15
N PRO A 932 -11.15 -2.81 -23.19
CA PRO A 932 -10.77 -1.96 -24.31
C PRO A 932 -9.33 -2.22 -24.76
N ALA A 933 -9.15 -2.53 -26.04
CA ALA A 933 -7.83 -2.72 -26.63
C ALA A 933 -7.17 -1.36 -26.84
N ILE A 934 -5.88 -1.28 -26.50
CA ILE A 934 -5.06 -0.07 -26.68
C ILE A 934 -3.83 -0.46 -27.49
N GLU A 935 -3.73 0.11 -28.68
CA GLU A 935 -2.59 -0.02 -29.59
C GLU A 935 -1.78 1.27 -29.57
N LEU A 936 -0.49 1.14 -29.26
CA LEU A 936 0.47 2.24 -29.20
C LEU A 936 1.66 1.87 -30.08
N GLY A 937 2.34 2.87 -30.64
CA GLY A 937 3.72 2.68 -31.09
C GLY A 937 4.64 2.43 -29.90
N ASP A 938 5.76 1.72 -30.11
CA ASP A 938 6.75 1.50 -29.06
C ASP A 938 7.62 2.76 -28.87
N PRO A 939 7.46 3.50 -27.76
CA PRO A 939 8.32 4.65 -27.50
C PRO A 939 9.74 4.18 -27.18
N ALA A 940 10.73 5.03 -27.41
CA ALA A 940 12.09 4.77 -26.97
C ALA A 940 12.12 4.64 -25.44
N LEU A 941 12.87 3.66 -24.92
CA LEU A 941 13.02 3.45 -23.47
C LEU A 941 13.77 4.60 -22.79
N ALA A 942 14.56 5.35 -23.56
CA ALA A 942 15.23 6.57 -23.13
C ALA A 942 15.22 7.62 -24.25
N THR A 943 15.10 8.90 -23.89
CA THR A 943 15.20 10.04 -24.80
C THR A 943 15.90 11.22 -24.12
N ARG A 944 16.34 12.20 -24.91
CA ARG A 944 16.85 13.50 -24.45
C ARG A 944 15.78 14.60 -24.53
N ASP A 945 14.69 14.32 -25.24
CA ASP A 945 13.62 15.28 -25.46
C ASP A 945 12.86 15.54 -24.15
N THR A 946 12.38 16.76 -23.99
CA THR A 946 11.58 17.17 -22.82
C THR A 946 10.11 16.77 -22.96
N HIS A 947 9.69 16.37 -24.16
CA HIS A 947 8.36 15.89 -24.47
C HIS A 947 8.42 14.93 -25.67
N PHE A 948 7.40 14.11 -25.85
CA PHE A 948 7.23 13.34 -27.09
C PHE A 948 5.74 13.16 -27.42
N VAL A 949 5.45 12.97 -28.70
CA VAL A 949 4.08 12.76 -29.16
C VAL A 949 3.73 11.27 -29.15
N LEU A 950 2.81 10.89 -28.27
CA LEU A 950 2.24 9.54 -28.22
C LEU A 950 1.03 9.45 -29.15
N LYS A 951 1.11 8.56 -30.15
CA LYS A 951 0.00 8.24 -31.04
C LYS A 951 -0.53 6.84 -30.73
N GLY A 952 -1.84 6.70 -30.72
CA GLY A 952 -2.47 5.43 -30.42
C GLY A 952 -3.90 5.31 -30.92
N THR A 953 -4.40 4.08 -30.84
CA THR A 953 -5.79 3.73 -31.11
C THR A 953 -6.34 2.95 -29.92
N ALA A 954 -7.51 3.37 -29.43
CA ALA A 954 -8.31 2.56 -28.53
C ALA A 954 -9.50 1.99 -29.30
N SER A 955 -9.89 0.76 -28.98
CA SER A 955 -11.07 0.11 -29.56
C SER A 955 -11.75 -0.83 -28.59
N ASP A 956 -13.06 -0.97 -28.70
CA ASP A 956 -13.89 -1.87 -27.91
C ASP A 956 -14.93 -2.56 -28.81
N THR A 957 -15.39 -3.76 -28.44
CA THR A 957 -16.36 -4.51 -29.25
C THR A 957 -17.79 -3.99 -29.09
N VAL A 958 -18.10 -3.35 -27.96
CA VAL A 958 -19.41 -2.80 -27.61
C VAL A 958 -19.42 -1.30 -27.82
N ARG A 959 -18.58 -0.57 -27.07
CA ARG A 959 -18.45 0.89 -27.14
C ARG A 959 -17.21 1.37 -26.39
N LEU A 960 -16.69 2.52 -26.79
CA LEU A 960 -15.74 3.29 -25.99
C LEU A 960 -16.44 4.48 -25.36
N LEU A 961 -16.19 4.70 -24.08
CA LEU A 961 -16.59 5.88 -23.33
C LEU A 961 -15.56 7.00 -23.53
N ASP A 962 -14.31 6.75 -23.19
CA ASP A 962 -13.21 7.71 -23.30
C ASP A 962 -11.82 7.04 -23.19
N ALA A 963 -10.78 7.84 -23.43
CA ALA A 963 -9.39 7.49 -23.19
C ALA A 963 -8.62 8.65 -22.55
N TYR A 964 -7.67 8.34 -21.67
CA TYR A 964 -6.82 9.33 -21.01
C TYR A 964 -5.40 8.80 -20.77
N VAL A 965 -4.45 9.73 -20.63
CA VAL A 965 -3.03 9.44 -20.38
C VAL A 965 -2.59 10.11 -19.09
N VAL A 966 -1.87 9.36 -18.26
CA VAL A 966 -1.29 9.82 -17.01
C VAL A 966 0.22 9.62 -17.05
N VAL A 967 0.97 10.64 -16.62
CA VAL A 967 2.43 10.58 -16.41
C VAL A 967 2.68 10.75 -14.91
N GLY A 968 3.20 9.72 -14.25
CA GLY A 968 3.28 9.68 -12.79
C GLY A 968 1.88 9.79 -12.17
N SER A 969 1.60 10.92 -11.50
CA SER A 969 0.29 11.22 -10.91
C SER A 969 -0.55 12.23 -11.72
N ARG A 970 0.02 12.81 -12.78
CA ARG A 970 -0.58 13.91 -13.54
C ARG A 970 -1.28 13.38 -14.79
N LYS A 971 -2.58 13.66 -14.90
CA LYS A 971 -3.31 13.46 -16.16
C LYS A 971 -2.87 14.53 -17.17
N VAL A 972 -2.33 14.09 -18.31
CA VAL A 972 -1.82 14.99 -19.37
C VAL A 972 -2.70 15.00 -20.60
N TYR A 973 -3.57 14.01 -20.75
CA TYR A 973 -4.47 13.89 -21.88
C TYR A 973 -5.81 13.28 -21.47
N TYR A 974 -6.90 13.76 -22.06
CA TYR A 974 -8.25 13.18 -21.96
C TYR A 974 -9.01 13.42 -23.26
N ARG A 975 -9.70 12.39 -23.74
CA ARG A 975 -10.62 12.48 -24.86
C ARG A 975 -11.84 11.60 -24.64
N SER A 976 -13.00 12.24 -24.68
CA SER A 976 -14.29 11.56 -24.72
C SER A 976 -14.57 10.96 -26.11
N ASN A 977 -15.25 9.81 -26.13
CA ASN A 977 -15.85 9.25 -27.34
C ASN A 977 -17.36 9.50 -27.41
N ARG A 978 -17.93 10.27 -26.46
CA ARG A 978 -19.31 10.75 -26.53
C ARG A 978 -19.45 11.65 -27.76
N ASN A 979 -20.18 11.18 -28.77
CA ASN A 979 -20.30 11.80 -30.12
C ASN A 979 -19.08 11.60 -31.04
N GLY A 980 -18.22 10.61 -30.77
CA GLY A 980 -17.18 10.20 -31.70
C GLY A 980 -17.77 9.68 -33.03
N PRO A 981 -17.03 9.80 -34.14
CA PRO A 981 -17.49 9.32 -35.45
C PRO A 981 -17.68 7.80 -35.49
N ASP A 982 -16.95 7.07 -34.63
CA ASP A 982 -17.12 5.65 -34.40
C ASP A 982 -17.31 5.41 -32.88
N PRO A 983 -18.47 4.91 -32.43
CA PRO A 983 -18.72 4.66 -31.01
C PRO A 983 -17.84 3.54 -30.42
N LYS A 984 -17.17 2.74 -31.25
CA LYS A 984 -16.35 1.58 -30.86
C LYS A 984 -14.85 1.79 -31.02
N LYS A 985 -14.42 2.88 -31.67
CA LYS A 985 -13.02 3.13 -31.99
C LYS A 985 -12.68 4.60 -31.88
N MET A 986 -11.52 4.91 -31.28
CA MET A 986 -10.99 6.26 -31.26
C MET A 986 -9.47 6.27 -31.46
N THR A 987 -8.99 7.17 -32.30
CA THR A 987 -7.56 7.49 -32.37
C THR A 987 -7.26 8.61 -31.39
N PHE A 988 -6.01 8.71 -30.94
CA PHE A 988 -5.57 9.84 -30.14
C PHE A 988 -4.11 10.17 -30.41
N GLU A 989 -3.80 11.44 -30.17
CA GLU A 989 -2.47 12.02 -30.23
C GLU A 989 -2.32 12.87 -28.97
N ALA A 990 -1.36 12.51 -28.13
CA ALA A 990 -1.11 13.15 -26.84
C ALA A 990 0.33 13.63 -26.78
N ASP A 991 0.55 14.91 -26.49
CA ASP A 991 1.87 15.43 -26.17
C ASP A 991 2.20 15.08 -24.71
N ILE A 992 3.26 14.29 -24.53
CA ILE A 992 3.63 13.72 -23.24
C ILE A 992 4.83 14.48 -22.69
N PRO A 993 4.66 15.32 -21.66
CA PRO A 993 5.79 15.97 -20.99
C PRO A 993 6.60 14.93 -20.22
N LEU A 994 7.93 15.05 -20.29
CA LEU A 994 8.88 14.18 -19.61
C LEU A 994 9.69 14.95 -18.58
N ARG A 995 9.68 14.43 -17.36
CA ARG A 995 10.53 14.89 -16.26
C ARG A 995 11.94 14.32 -16.38
N PRO A 996 12.98 14.97 -15.82
CA PRO A 996 14.31 14.36 -15.67
C PRO A 996 14.23 12.97 -15.04
N GLY A 997 15.00 12.02 -15.56
CA GLY A 997 15.01 10.65 -15.04
C GLY A 997 13.80 9.83 -15.48
N VAL A 998 13.22 9.04 -14.60
CA VAL A 998 12.23 8.00 -14.93
C VAL A 998 10.80 8.55 -14.96
N ASN A 999 10.10 8.34 -16.07
CA ASN A 999 8.68 8.67 -16.22
C ASN A 999 7.87 7.39 -16.45
N VAL A 1000 6.83 7.18 -15.63
CA VAL A 1000 5.90 6.06 -15.82
C VAL A 1000 4.61 6.57 -16.42
N ILE A 1001 4.23 5.99 -17.54
CA ILE A 1001 3.15 6.46 -18.38
C ILE A 1001 2.08 5.37 -18.44
N ALA A 1002 0.85 5.73 -18.11
CA ALA A 1002 -0.31 4.88 -18.26
C ALA A 1002 -1.28 5.47 -19.27
N VAL A 1003 -1.70 4.63 -20.22
CA VAL A 1003 -2.81 4.91 -21.14
C VAL A 1003 -3.99 4.06 -20.71
N ILE A 1004 -5.12 4.70 -20.46
CA ILE A 1004 -6.35 4.06 -20.03
C ILE A 1004 -7.44 4.32 -21.08
N ALA A 1005 -8.19 3.28 -21.43
CA ALA A 1005 -9.40 3.38 -22.24
C ALA A 1005 -10.55 2.69 -21.50
N ARG A 1006 -11.76 3.26 -21.56
CA ARG A 1006 -12.90 2.79 -20.76
C ARG A 1006 -14.08 2.44 -21.66
N GLU A 1007 -14.71 1.30 -21.43
CA GLU A 1007 -16.04 0.96 -21.98
C GLU A 1007 -17.13 1.54 -21.06
N ASN A 1008 -16.90 1.40 -19.77
CA ASN A 1008 -17.65 1.94 -18.65
C ASN A 1008 -16.67 2.14 -17.47
N PRO A 1009 -17.07 2.69 -16.32
CA PRO A 1009 -16.11 2.97 -15.26
C PRO A 1009 -15.55 1.74 -14.54
N ASP A 1010 -16.21 0.59 -14.63
CA ASP A 1010 -15.72 -0.70 -14.10
C ASP A 1010 -14.82 -1.45 -15.11
N THR A 1011 -15.18 -1.42 -16.40
CA THR A 1011 -14.48 -2.14 -17.48
C THR A 1011 -13.49 -1.23 -18.21
N VAL A 1012 -12.20 -1.43 -17.91
CA VAL A 1012 -11.10 -0.58 -18.38
C VAL A 1012 -9.98 -1.41 -19.02
N GLY A 1013 -9.44 -0.89 -20.13
CA GLY A 1013 -8.20 -1.33 -20.73
C GLY A 1013 -7.06 -0.41 -20.27
N ARG A 1014 -5.87 -0.98 -20.03
CA ARG A 1014 -4.70 -0.22 -19.59
C ARG A 1014 -3.43 -0.69 -20.29
N ARG A 1015 -2.57 0.25 -20.68
CA ARG A 1015 -1.19 0.00 -21.12
C ARG A 1015 -0.24 0.87 -20.31
N LEU A 1016 0.81 0.24 -19.78
CA LEU A 1016 1.84 0.87 -18.96
C LEU A 1016 3.19 0.75 -19.65
N PHE A 1017 3.99 1.80 -19.62
CA PHE A 1017 5.37 1.77 -20.07
C PHE A 1017 6.20 2.84 -19.35
N VAL A 1018 7.53 2.71 -19.47
CA VAL A 1018 8.49 3.59 -18.81
C VAL A 1018 9.35 4.25 -19.86
N VAL A 1019 9.51 5.57 -19.76
CA VAL A 1019 10.43 6.36 -20.58
C VAL A 1019 11.37 7.12 -19.65
N ARG A 1020 12.67 6.97 -19.86
CA ARG A 1020 13.68 7.74 -19.15
C ARG A 1020 14.07 8.99 -19.95
N ARG A 1021 14.13 10.15 -19.30
CA ARG A 1021 14.72 11.37 -19.85
C ARG A 1021 16.16 11.52 -19.34
N ASP A 1022 17.11 11.43 -20.25
CA ASP A 1022 18.52 11.69 -20.01
C ASP A 1022 18.86 13.15 -20.32
N GLY A 1023 20.05 13.58 -19.90
CA GLY A 1023 20.55 14.92 -20.16
C GLY A 1023 20.91 15.14 -21.63
N PRO A 1024 21.14 16.39 -22.04
CA PRO A 1024 21.43 16.74 -23.43
C PRO A 1024 22.65 15.99 -24.01
N ASN A 1025 23.60 15.57 -23.17
CA ASN A 1025 24.78 14.81 -23.59
C ASN A 1025 24.63 13.29 -23.36
N GLY A 1026 23.46 12.82 -22.93
CA GLY A 1026 23.17 11.41 -22.62
C GLY A 1026 23.55 10.98 -21.21
N GLU A 1027 23.91 11.92 -20.34
CA GLU A 1027 24.18 11.72 -18.93
C GLU A 1027 22.90 11.34 -18.17
N LEU A 1028 23.06 10.55 -17.10
CA LEU A 1028 21.95 10.11 -16.27
C LEU A 1028 21.45 11.27 -15.39
N LEU A 1029 20.25 11.77 -15.69
CA LEU A 1029 19.55 12.70 -14.79
C LEU A 1029 18.90 11.95 -13.62
N ALA A 1030 18.93 12.57 -12.44
CA ALA A 1030 18.21 12.03 -11.28
C ALA A 1030 16.70 12.20 -11.48
N THR A 1031 15.92 11.22 -11.03
CA THR A 1031 14.46 11.38 -10.98
C THR A 1031 14.10 12.27 -9.78
N PRO A 1032 13.36 13.38 -9.96
CA PRO A 1032 12.90 14.21 -8.85
C PRO A 1032 12.09 13.39 -7.83
N LYS A 1033 12.17 13.72 -6.54
CA LYS A 1033 11.45 12.98 -5.50
C LYS A 1033 9.94 13.25 -5.56
N THR A 1034 9.55 14.44 -6.03
CA THR A 1034 8.15 14.88 -6.12
C THR A 1034 7.83 15.52 -7.47
N ASP A 1035 6.53 15.60 -7.79
CA ASP A 1035 6.00 16.25 -8.99
C ASP A 1035 6.29 17.76 -9.05
N GLU A 1036 6.68 18.38 -7.92
CA GLU A 1036 6.89 19.83 -7.76
C GLU A 1036 8.38 20.22 -7.65
N ASP A 1037 9.28 19.26 -7.39
CA ASP A 1037 10.73 19.49 -7.30
C ASP A 1037 11.35 20.01 -8.62
N GLU A 1038 10.60 19.96 -9.73
CA GLU A 1038 11.00 20.54 -11.02
C GLU A 1038 10.95 22.08 -11.06
N ALA A 1039 10.14 22.71 -10.21
CA ALA A 1039 9.94 24.17 -10.21
C ALA A 1039 10.88 24.92 -9.23
N GLY A 1040 11.61 24.19 -8.38
CA GLY A 1040 12.43 24.74 -7.30
C GLY A 1040 13.92 24.49 -7.48
N GLY A 1041 14.53 25.11 -8.49
CA GLY A 1041 15.97 25.30 -8.56
C GLY A 1041 16.34 26.68 -8.02
N ASP A 1042 16.36 26.82 -6.70
CA ASP A 1042 17.10 27.80 -5.89
C ASP A 1042 16.44 27.86 -4.49
N ASP A 1043 16.84 26.96 -3.59
CA ASP A 1043 16.74 27.14 -2.13
C ASP A 1043 17.94 26.44 -1.45
#